data_AF-A0A6V8N8L2-F1
#
_entry.id   AF-A0A6V8N8L2-F1
#
_cell.length_a   1.000
_cell.length_b   1.000
_cell.length_c   1.000
_cell.angle_alpha   90.00
_cell.angle_beta   90.00
_cell.angle_gamma   90.00
#
_symmetry.space_group_name_H-M   'P 1'
#
loop_
_entity.id
_entity.type
_entity.pdbx_description
1 polymer ?
#
loop_
_entity_poly.entity_id
_entity_poly.type
_entity_poly.pdbx_seq_one_letter_code
_entity_poly.pdbx_strand_id
1 'polypeptide(L)'
;MSWQAAVQDALKTLDSSLIPSSLDLISLIKKVNPTTACLSEAQRLRGYEIKSRLQNLLLEHYGQTFRLVPHPLNAEIVLIKHAALPSIDACHAPLAALSLRALDQAGCETEAAEQLPAKKNRKTRKEAPDLGQTPRELLKRAQEFLADYEFAAAEEALCSIGISDRDDIPTLERAVRALVEEMGAYRQAVALVLAQQHQFLRDARLRALLARAYYLSGAFPEARAIFDELHRKELDKESLVAYADIARRDANMALAYKLLLAAEETEGYAGGLEGLKREVEAALQAQVAPLLEQAYTALQGADLAEAEALARQVLQLSPNDPRAREIVAGISADREAAEVAILWERLAQTEGCEARLELLEKLLVRDRPHEATIAASIARERENQKKARAQSRLEQLRALVIEARWPEAFEIAWWLQSHTDLDALCREARSLSPYLGFLLGNRRLQRLPEKNARQAWLDLVLAISSFKAGQPAGCLDLLERVKHYFEKFREFHEVYDRALAWEQARAREEVEGILVAANREGTTLSQAQAFASAARKAMIHLPLEERVEIGRKLEARIAELIPVDKEEELLEAYQYFVRSGMHDRAAMVRAALPTHNEVFDGFDAEIAADLAIARTPLRLEFSETLQPDFFNNPPLYWIGSTDRHILLREQDDVLVVVDLEKLQAGRYVSPHLKELYLYDALPSDDTFLLSDPKNPVHKWRAVLSDEKSAFTACVDIREFCESGDDFPVYVFLSSERSTDYYVVIWDVDDTGPGRVVRKKLGNRSQAATVRVGNKKRIEMVRTSCYPDKFIIGSEDLMKFCVKNLTPEYSLDLSPKDVWEVDRAKGHFYYFDRAILKRADLIGYENRVTYPNSPCCYFFAEYHSKIALSPETNTLMLRLGKKAALYNYTTNEISHPFPLSSVFGTRPARSWYICDYNKETLTLTLRDIGKDRNQVLEWEQAQTPTNGRETENPDWAEALHKQIFFGYQGGEDAGEPPEAQEQPPS
;
A
#
# COMPACT_ATOMS: atom_id res chain seq x y z
N MET A 1 -22.04 37.16 21.75
CA MET A 1 -22.98 37.95 22.57
C MET A 1 -22.24 38.48 23.78
N SER A 2 -22.43 39.74 24.18
CA SER A 2 -21.76 40.28 25.37
C SER A 2 -22.37 39.64 26.64
N TRP A 3 -21.54 39.33 27.64
CA TRP A 3 -22.02 38.74 28.91
C TRP A 3 -23.11 39.59 29.58
N GLN A 4 -23.06 40.92 29.40
CA GLN A 4 -24.09 41.85 29.86
C GLN A 4 -25.46 41.62 29.20
N ALA A 5 -25.51 41.27 27.91
CA ALA A 5 -26.77 40.94 27.24
C ALA A 5 -27.38 39.66 27.82
N ALA A 6 -26.56 38.62 28.04
CA ALA A 6 -27.01 37.38 28.66
C ALA A 6 -27.55 37.59 30.09
N VAL A 7 -26.93 38.48 30.87
CA VAL A 7 -27.41 38.88 32.20
C VAL A 7 -28.76 39.60 32.12
N GLN A 8 -28.96 40.49 31.14
CA GLN A 8 -30.24 41.19 30.96
C GLN A 8 -31.36 40.22 30.56
N ASP A 9 -31.07 39.25 29.68
CA ASP A 9 -32.04 38.23 29.26
C ASP A 9 -32.40 37.28 30.42
N ALA A 10 -31.41 36.91 31.24
CA ALA A 10 -31.62 36.12 32.45
C ALA A 10 -32.50 36.85 33.49
N LEU A 11 -32.29 38.14 33.70
CA LEU A 11 -33.13 38.94 34.61
C LEU A 11 -34.56 39.07 34.11
N LYS A 12 -34.76 39.37 32.83
CA LYS A 12 -36.11 39.38 32.21
C LYS A 12 -36.82 38.03 32.37
N THR A 13 -36.08 36.94 32.26
CA THR A 13 -36.60 35.58 32.42
C THR A 13 -37.01 35.29 33.86
N LEU A 14 -36.18 35.69 34.84
CA LEU A 14 -36.50 35.55 36.26
C LEU A 14 -37.71 36.40 36.69
N ASP A 15 -37.97 37.51 35.99
CA ASP A 15 -39.09 38.41 36.26
C ASP A 15 -40.34 38.10 35.41
N SER A 16 -40.27 37.11 34.52
CA SER A 16 -41.37 36.70 33.62
C SER A 16 -42.36 35.75 34.30
N SER A 17 -43.65 35.92 34.02
CA SER A 17 -44.71 34.97 34.43
C SER A 17 -44.76 33.69 33.59
N LEU A 18 -44.13 33.70 32.41
CA LEU A 18 -44.01 32.54 31.52
C LEU A 18 -42.74 31.77 31.88
N ILE A 19 -42.89 30.52 32.29
CA ILE A 19 -41.78 29.63 32.64
C ILE A 19 -41.14 29.10 31.34
N PRO A 20 -39.87 29.39 31.05
CA PRO A 20 -39.18 28.86 29.87
C PRO A 20 -38.90 27.36 29.99
N SER A 21 -38.54 26.71 28.87
CA SER A 21 -38.14 25.30 28.88
C SER A 21 -36.91 25.06 29.76
N SER A 22 -36.74 23.82 30.21
CA SER A 22 -35.58 23.41 31.01
C SER A 22 -34.25 23.66 30.26
N LEU A 23 -34.22 23.48 28.93
CA LEU A 23 -33.05 23.75 28.09
C LEU A 23 -32.75 25.25 27.92
N ASP A 24 -33.77 26.09 27.83
CA ASP A 24 -33.59 27.54 27.78
C ASP A 24 -33.00 28.06 29.09
N LEU A 25 -33.52 27.56 30.22
CA LEU A 25 -32.99 27.87 31.54
C LEU A 25 -31.54 27.38 31.69
N ILE A 26 -31.21 26.16 31.26
CA ILE A 26 -29.83 25.64 31.28
C ILE A 26 -28.89 26.47 30.40
N SER A 27 -29.35 26.85 29.22
CA SER A 27 -28.60 27.69 28.29
C SER A 27 -28.30 29.06 28.91
N LEU A 28 -29.29 29.67 29.56
CA LEU A 28 -29.10 30.91 30.31
C LEU A 28 -28.13 30.72 31.48
N ILE A 29 -28.29 29.66 32.28
CA ILE A 29 -27.39 29.28 33.39
C ILE A 29 -25.94 29.18 32.90
N LYS A 30 -25.70 28.49 31.78
CA LYS A 30 -24.37 28.35 31.18
C LYS A 30 -23.81 29.68 30.66
N LYS A 31 -24.65 30.52 30.03
CA LYS A 31 -24.26 31.84 29.49
C LYS A 31 -23.94 32.87 30.58
N VAL A 32 -24.64 32.85 31.72
CA VAL A 32 -24.35 33.76 32.85
C VAL A 32 -23.23 33.26 33.76
N ASN A 33 -22.89 31.96 33.70
CA ASN A 33 -21.86 31.36 34.55
C ASN A 33 -20.49 32.05 34.35
N PRO A 34 -19.93 32.68 35.39
CA PRO A 34 -18.75 33.54 35.24
C PRO A 34 -17.42 32.77 35.15
N THR A 35 -17.42 31.42 35.24
CA THR A 35 -16.20 30.60 35.35
C THR A 35 -15.30 30.61 34.10
N THR A 36 -15.81 30.98 32.93
CA THR A 36 -15.06 31.04 31.66
C THR A 36 -14.84 32.46 31.11
N ALA A 37 -15.30 33.49 31.83
CA ALA A 37 -15.22 34.88 31.40
C ALA A 37 -14.26 35.69 32.29
N CYS A 38 -13.35 36.46 31.69
CA CYS A 38 -12.43 37.38 32.38
C CYS A 38 -13.17 38.61 32.96
N LEU A 39 -14.05 38.38 33.93
CA LEU A 39 -14.93 39.38 34.54
C LEU A 39 -14.31 39.96 35.82
N SER A 40 -14.68 41.21 36.15
CA SER A 40 -14.30 41.81 37.44
C SER A 40 -14.93 41.05 38.60
N GLU A 41 -14.36 41.17 39.80
CA GLU A 41 -14.85 40.47 40.99
C GLU A 41 -16.34 40.77 41.29
N ALA A 42 -16.75 42.05 41.18
CA ALA A 42 -18.14 42.46 41.34
C ALA A 42 -19.07 41.82 40.29
N GLN A 43 -18.62 41.67 39.04
CA GLN A 43 -19.39 41.01 37.98
C GLN A 43 -19.46 39.49 38.18
N ARG A 44 -18.39 38.87 38.69
CA ARG A 44 -18.38 37.44 39.03
C ARG A 44 -19.37 37.12 40.14
N LEU A 45 -19.41 37.92 41.21
CA LEU A 45 -20.38 37.75 42.30
C LEU A 45 -21.83 37.87 41.79
N ARG A 46 -22.11 38.91 40.99
CA ARG A 46 -23.42 39.10 40.36
C ARG A 46 -23.81 37.96 39.43
N GLY A 47 -22.86 37.42 38.65
CA GLY A 47 -23.09 36.26 37.78
C GLY A 47 -23.45 35.00 38.56
N TYR A 48 -22.75 34.72 39.66
CA TYR A 48 -23.05 33.56 40.52
C TYR A 48 -24.40 33.68 41.23
N GLU A 49 -24.80 34.89 41.65
CA GLU A 49 -26.12 35.13 42.22
C GLU A 49 -27.25 34.82 41.22
N ILE A 50 -27.16 35.36 40.01
CA ILE A 50 -28.17 35.13 38.96
C ILE A 50 -28.21 33.66 38.54
N LYS A 51 -27.03 33.04 38.41
CA LYS A 51 -26.91 31.59 38.15
C LYS A 51 -27.65 30.77 39.21
N SER A 52 -27.45 31.08 40.49
CA SER A 52 -28.13 30.38 41.59
C SER A 52 -29.65 30.55 41.52
N ARG A 53 -30.15 31.76 41.25
CA ARG A 53 -31.59 32.01 41.09
C ARG A 53 -32.20 31.21 39.93
N LEU A 54 -31.51 31.13 38.80
CA LEU A 54 -31.95 30.32 37.65
C LEU A 54 -31.90 28.81 37.93
N GLN A 55 -30.89 28.33 38.65
CA GLN A 55 -30.78 26.92 39.07
C GLN A 55 -31.92 26.52 40.01
N ASN A 56 -32.31 27.42 40.91
CA ASN A 56 -33.49 27.22 41.77
C ASN A 56 -34.78 27.19 40.96
N LEU A 57 -34.98 28.15 40.04
CA LEU A 57 -36.16 28.17 39.16
C LEU A 57 -36.26 26.89 38.32
N LEU A 58 -35.15 26.39 37.79
CA LEU A 58 -35.09 25.13 37.04
C LEU A 58 -35.56 23.94 37.87
N LEU A 59 -35.02 23.78 39.08
CA LEU A 59 -35.32 22.63 39.94
C LEU A 59 -36.72 22.71 40.57
N GLU A 60 -37.21 23.91 40.90
CA GLU A 60 -38.56 24.07 41.46
C GLU A 60 -39.66 23.70 40.46
N HIS A 61 -39.44 23.93 39.16
CA HIS A 61 -40.43 23.65 38.12
C HIS A 61 -40.24 22.30 37.42
N TYR A 62 -39.00 21.84 37.28
CA TYR A 62 -38.66 20.65 36.49
C TYR A 62 -37.91 19.58 37.29
N GLY A 63 -37.81 19.70 38.62
CA GLY A 63 -36.93 18.88 39.47
C GLY A 63 -37.05 17.37 39.28
N GLN A 64 -38.25 16.85 38.96
CA GLN A 64 -38.48 15.42 38.69
C GLN A 64 -37.73 14.89 37.46
N THR A 65 -37.33 15.78 36.54
CA THR A 65 -36.54 15.46 35.34
C THR A 65 -35.04 15.61 35.55
N PHE A 66 -34.60 16.04 36.74
CA PHE A 66 -33.21 16.29 37.09
C PHE A 66 -32.75 15.47 38.29
N ARG A 67 -31.44 15.18 38.36
CA ARG A 67 -30.80 14.49 39.48
C ARG A 67 -29.63 15.33 40.00
N LEU A 68 -29.43 15.32 41.31
CA LEU A 68 -28.32 16.00 41.97
C LEU A 68 -27.18 15.00 42.23
N VAL A 69 -26.04 15.20 41.58
CA VAL A 69 -24.86 14.32 41.73
C VAL A 69 -23.80 15.03 42.56
N PRO A 70 -23.35 14.49 43.72
CA PRO A 70 -22.29 15.10 44.52
C PRO A 70 -20.98 15.26 43.74
N HIS A 71 -20.28 16.38 43.93
CA HIS A 71 -18.97 16.60 43.33
C HIS A 71 -17.90 15.74 44.03
N PRO A 72 -17.04 15.02 43.30
CA PRO A 72 -16.13 14.01 43.88
C PRO A 72 -15.11 14.56 44.88
N LEU A 73 -14.84 15.86 44.83
CA LEU A 73 -13.88 16.54 45.71
C LEU A 73 -14.53 17.39 46.82
N ASN A 74 -15.85 17.60 46.77
CA ASN A 74 -16.57 18.39 47.77
C ASN A 74 -18.07 18.03 47.78
N ALA A 75 -18.51 17.35 48.84
CA ALA A 75 -19.90 16.91 49.00
C ALA A 75 -20.90 18.07 49.13
N GLU A 76 -20.44 19.28 49.47
CA GLU A 76 -21.27 20.49 49.57
C GLU A 76 -21.55 21.14 48.19
N ILE A 77 -21.04 20.55 47.10
CA ILE A 77 -21.30 21.00 45.73
C ILE A 77 -21.94 19.85 44.96
N VAL A 78 -23.06 20.13 44.30
CA VAL A 78 -23.77 19.16 43.46
C VAL A 78 -23.76 19.60 42.00
N LEU A 79 -23.72 18.63 41.09
CA LEU A 79 -23.94 18.80 39.67
C LEU A 79 -25.39 18.44 39.35
N ILE A 80 -26.14 19.40 38.80
CA ILE A 80 -27.53 19.21 38.39
C ILE A 80 -27.54 18.59 36.99
N LYS A 81 -27.95 17.33 36.85
CA LYS A 81 -27.98 16.62 35.55
C LYS A 81 -29.38 16.27 35.11
N HIS A 82 -29.66 16.39 33.82
CA HIS A 82 -30.93 15.94 33.25
C HIS A 82 -30.98 14.39 33.25
N ALA A 83 -32.08 13.80 33.73
CA ALA A 83 -32.21 12.37 33.94
C ALA A 83 -32.19 11.56 32.63
N ALA A 84 -32.77 12.10 31.56
CA ALA A 84 -32.83 11.45 30.25
C ALA A 84 -31.74 11.90 29.26
N LEU A 85 -30.98 12.95 29.57
CA LEU A 85 -30.02 13.58 28.64
C LEU A 85 -28.67 13.80 29.35
N PRO A 86 -27.70 12.86 29.22
CA PRO A 86 -26.46 12.85 30.02
C PRO A 86 -25.56 14.06 29.77
N SER A 87 -25.60 14.56 28.53
CA SER A 87 -24.82 15.70 28.04
C SER A 87 -25.38 17.04 28.52
N ILE A 88 -26.54 17.02 29.18
CA ILE A 88 -27.25 18.22 29.60
C ILE A 88 -27.19 18.32 31.12
N ASP A 89 -26.39 19.25 31.57
CA ASP A 89 -26.22 19.61 32.97
C ASP A 89 -26.50 21.11 33.16
N ALA A 90 -27.07 21.48 34.31
CA ALA A 90 -27.28 22.86 34.71
C ALA A 90 -26.11 23.40 35.55
N CYS A 91 -24.89 22.92 35.28
CA CYS A 91 -23.65 23.23 36.01
C CYS A 91 -23.66 22.83 37.50
N HIS A 92 -22.50 23.02 38.14
CA HIS A 92 -22.34 22.86 39.58
C HIS A 92 -23.05 23.97 40.36
N ALA A 93 -23.67 23.59 41.48
CA ALA A 93 -24.31 24.47 42.46
C ALA A 93 -23.86 24.08 43.87
N PRO A 94 -23.52 25.03 44.75
CA PRO A 94 -23.38 24.75 46.18
C PRO A 94 -24.73 24.30 46.75
N LEU A 95 -24.75 23.22 47.53
CA LEU A 95 -25.98 22.67 48.10
C LEU A 95 -26.69 23.71 48.98
N ALA A 96 -25.93 24.48 49.76
CA ALA A 96 -26.45 25.57 50.60
C ALA A 96 -27.05 26.76 49.81
N ALA A 97 -26.81 26.85 48.50
CA ALA A 97 -27.37 27.90 47.63
C ALA A 97 -28.69 27.47 46.96
N LEU A 98 -29.09 26.19 47.08
CA LEU A 98 -30.37 25.68 46.60
C LEU A 98 -31.45 25.86 47.68
N SER A 99 -32.66 26.25 47.25
CA SER A 99 -33.82 26.42 48.10
C SER A 99 -34.33 25.06 48.57
N LEU A 100 -35.00 25.02 49.72
CA LEU A 100 -35.63 23.79 50.21
C LEU A 100 -36.63 23.22 49.18
N ARG A 101 -37.37 24.09 48.48
CA ARG A 101 -38.30 23.66 47.42
C ARG A 101 -37.59 23.02 46.23
N ALA A 102 -36.45 23.56 45.81
CA ALA A 102 -35.64 22.98 44.74
C ALA A 102 -35.08 21.60 45.13
N LEU A 103 -34.66 21.44 46.39
CA LEU A 103 -34.14 20.18 46.92
C LEU A 103 -35.25 19.12 47.10
N ASP A 104 -36.45 19.51 47.53
CA ASP A 104 -37.59 18.59 47.69
C ASP A 104 -38.08 18.01 46.36
N GLN A 105 -37.93 18.77 45.26
CA GLN A 105 -38.34 18.35 43.91
C GLN A 105 -37.29 17.50 43.18
N ALA A 106 -36.02 17.60 43.57
CA ALA A 106 -34.91 16.89 42.93
C ALA A 106 -34.39 15.78 43.87
N GLY A 107 -34.66 14.51 43.54
CA GLY A 107 -34.27 13.38 44.37
C GLY A 107 -32.76 13.37 44.69
N CYS A 108 -32.41 13.28 45.97
CA CYS A 108 -31.02 13.22 46.45
C CYS A 108 -30.68 11.76 46.81
N GLU A 109 -29.84 11.10 46.01
CA GLU A 109 -29.28 9.79 46.35
C GLU A 109 -27.98 9.99 47.13
N THR A 110 -28.04 9.89 48.45
CA THR A 110 -26.86 9.72 49.31
C THR A 110 -26.58 8.23 49.49
N GLU A 111 -25.65 7.68 48.70
CA GLU A 111 -25.10 6.35 48.95
C GLU A 111 -24.05 6.39 50.08
N ALA A 112 -24.31 5.70 51.18
CA ALA A 112 -23.29 5.05 52.01
C ALA A 112 -23.94 4.10 53.04
N ALA A 113 -23.72 2.78 52.92
CA ALA A 113 -23.19 1.89 53.97
C ALA A 113 -23.52 0.40 53.76
N GLU A 114 -22.44 -0.38 53.60
CA GLU A 114 -22.12 -1.63 54.30
C GLU A 114 -22.89 -2.96 54.08
N GLN A 115 -22.03 -3.96 53.81
CA GLN A 115 -22.14 -5.42 53.80
C GLN A 115 -23.24 -6.08 54.67
N LEU A 116 -23.88 -7.10 54.08
CA LEU A 116 -24.65 -8.22 54.69
C LEU A 116 -24.03 -8.76 56.02
N PRO A 117 -24.79 -9.36 56.98
CA PRO A 117 -25.91 -10.29 56.73
C PRO A 117 -27.13 -10.24 57.69
N ALA A 118 -28.13 -11.04 57.29
CA ALA A 118 -29.48 -11.24 57.81
C ALA A 118 -29.71 -11.39 59.33
N LYS A 119 -30.87 -10.89 59.81
CA LYS A 119 -31.69 -11.55 60.85
C LYS A 119 -33.19 -11.14 60.86
N LYS A 120 -34.00 -12.05 60.35
CA LYS A 120 -35.31 -12.61 60.80
C LYS A 120 -36.53 -11.70 61.14
N ASN A 121 -37.49 -11.80 60.21
CA ASN A 121 -38.91 -12.17 60.36
C ASN A 121 -39.88 -11.34 61.23
N ARG A 122 -40.92 -10.79 60.58
CA ARG A 122 -42.29 -11.35 60.69
C ARG A 122 -43.22 -10.93 59.53
N LYS A 123 -43.99 -11.91 59.05
CA LYS A 123 -44.92 -11.91 57.91
C LYS A 123 -46.09 -10.94 58.06
N THR A 124 -46.48 -10.29 56.96
CA THR A 124 -47.88 -10.34 56.46
C THR A 124 -47.93 -10.06 54.96
N ARG A 125 -48.81 -10.80 54.31
CA ARG A 125 -48.90 -11.13 52.88
C ARG A 125 -49.65 -10.04 52.10
N LYS A 126 -49.04 -9.51 51.04
CA LYS A 126 -49.68 -9.13 49.77
C LYS A 126 -48.72 -9.51 48.65
N GLU A 127 -49.26 -10.15 47.63
CA GLU A 127 -48.57 -10.87 46.57
C GLU A 127 -47.57 -10.00 45.82
N ALA A 128 -46.35 -10.52 45.66
CA ALA A 128 -45.42 -10.07 44.63
C ALA A 128 -45.68 -10.92 43.37
N PRO A 129 -45.74 -10.34 42.15
CA PRO A 129 -45.64 -11.14 40.94
C PRO A 129 -44.21 -11.68 40.78
N ASP A 130 -44.12 -12.86 40.18
CA ASP A 130 -42.99 -13.78 40.17
C ASP A 130 -41.60 -13.21 39.80
N LEU A 131 -40.60 -13.71 40.54
CA LEU A 131 -39.20 -13.76 40.17
C LEU A 131 -39.01 -14.66 38.94
N GLY A 132 -38.46 -14.11 37.85
CA GLY A 132 -37.84 -14.90 36.76
C GLY A 132 -38.44 -14.74 35.36
N GLN A 133 -39.41 -13.85 35.15
CA GLN A 133 -39.99 -13.63 33.83
C GLN A 133 -39.14 -12.64 33.01
N THR A 134 -38.78 -13.05 31.80
CA THR A 134 -38.03 -12.20 30.86
C THR A 134 -38.92 -11.06 30.35
N PRO A 135 -38.35 -9.91 29.93
CA PRO A 135 -39.13 -8.78 29.35
C PRO A 135 -40.09 -9.21 28.24
N ARG A 136 -39.72 -10.22 27.45
CA ARG A 136 -40.54 -10.78 26.36
C ARG A 136 -41.76 -11.55 26.88
N GLU A 137 -41.63 -12.26 27.99
CA GLU A 137 -42.73 -12.98 28.63
C GLU A 137 -43.74 -12.01 29.26
N LEU A 138 -43.26 -10.93 29.89
CA LEU A 138 -44.12 -9.86 30.41
C LEU A 138 -44.88 -9.14 29.29
N LEU A 139 -44.21 -8.82 28.17
CA LEU A 139 -44.88 -8.22 27.01
C LEU A 139 -45.93 -9.16 26.42
N LYS A 140 -45.61 -10.46 26.28
CA LYS A 140 -46.57 -11.45 25.76
C LYS A 140 -47.80 -11.58 26.67
N ARG A 141 -47.59 -11.61 27.98
CA ARG A 141 -48.67 -11.67 28.97
C ARG A 141 -49.52 -10.40 28.95
N ALA A 142 -48.89 -9.23 28.82
CA ALA A 142 -49.61 -7.98 28.63
C ALA A 142 -50.47 -8.00 27.36
N GLN A 143 -49.97 -8.57 26.25
CA GLN A 143 -50.74 -8.74 25.02
C GLN A 143 -51.93 -9.69 25.19
N GLU A 144 -51.78 -10.77 25.95
CA GLU A 144 -52.89 -11.67 26.32
C GLU A 144 -53.95 -10.89 27.14
N PHE A 145 -53.53 -10.12 28.14
CA PHE A 145 -54.46 -9.26 28.91
C PHE A 145 -55.14 -8.19 28.05
N LEU A 146 -54.44 -7.59 27.09
CA LEU A 146 -55.03 -6.61 26.16
C LEU A 146 -56.06 -7.28 25.24
N ALA A 147 -55.80 -8.51 24.77
CA ALA A 147 -56.74 -9.28 23.96
C ALA A 147 -58.00 -9.68 24.76
N ASP A 148 -57.84 -9.93 26.06
CA ASP A 148 -58.92 -10.26 27.00
C ASP A 148 -59.59 -9.00 27.61
N TYR A 149 -59.21 -7.79 27.16
CA TYR A 149 -59.71 -6.48 27.65
C TYR A 149 -59.43 -6.20 29.14
N GLU A 150 -58.46 -6.87 29.75
CA GLU A 150 -58.01 -6.67 31.13
C GLU A 150 -56.97 -5.54 31.22
N PHE A 151 -57.37 -4.31 30.92
CA PHE A 151 -56.46 -3.16 30.80
C PHE A 151 -55.63 -2.87 32.06
N ALA A 152 -56.19 -3.05 33.26
CA ALA A 152 -55.44 -2.80 34.50
C ALA A 152 -54.31 -3.82 34.72
N ALA A 153 -54.55 -5.10 34.39
CA ALA A 153 -53.54 -6.15 34.47
C ALA A 153 -52.49 -6.01 33.37
N ALA A 154 -52.90 -5.57 32.18
CA ALA A 154 -51.98 -5.21 31.09
C ALA A 154 -51.09 -4.02 31.48
N GLU A 155 -51.64 -2.97 32.08
CA GLU A 155 -50.88 -1.78 32.53
C GLU A 155 -49.81 -2.17 33.55
N GLU A 156 -50.19 -2.98 34.55
CA GLU A 156 -49.27 -3.47 35.58
C GLU A 156 -48.14 -4.32 34.97
N ALA A 157 -48.47 -5.22 34.04
CA ALA A 157 -47.49 -6.05 33.34
C ALA A 157 -46.54 -5.22 32.47
N LEU A 158 -47.04 -4.23 31.73
CA LEU A 158 -46.24 -3.34 30.87
C LEU A 158 -45.34 -2.41 31.69
N CYS A 159 -45.87 -1.80 32.76
CA CYS A 159 -45.10 -0.91 33.64
C CYS A 159 -43.99 -1.65 34.42
N SER A 160 -44.10 -2.97 34.56
CA SER A 160 -43.11 -3.81 35.24
C SER A 160 -41.93 -4.22 34.35
N ILE A 161 -41.93 -3.86 33.06
CA ILE A 161 -40.86 -4.23 32.13
C ILE A 161 -39.60 -3.40 32.43
N GLY A 162 -38.54 -4.08 32.88
CA GLY A 162 -37.19 -3.53 33.02
C GLY A 162 -36.21 -4.26 32.10
N ILE A 163 -35.46 -3.53 31.28
CA ILE A 163 -34.47 -4.13 30.37
C ILE A 163 -33.05 -4.04 30.96
N SER A 164 -32.27 -5.11 30.74
CA SER A 164 -30.85 -5.20 31.16
C SER A 164 -29.87 -5.27 29.99
N ASP A 165 -30.36 -5.58 28.78
CA ASP A 165 -29.58 -5.67 27.54
C ASP A 165 -30.19 -4.78 26.45
N ARG A 166 -29.37 -4.30 25.50
CA ARG A 166 -29.81 -3.50 24.35
C ARG A 166 -30.69 -4.30 23.39
N ASP A 167 -30.51 -5.61 23.34
CA ASP A 167 -31.31 -6.50 22.47
C ASP A 167 -32.80 -6.55 22.88
N ASP A 168 -33.14 -6.07 24.08
CA ASP A 168 -34.51 -5.96 24.57
C ASP A 168 -35.17 -4.60 24.32
N ILE A 169 -34.46 -3.63 23.72
CA ILE A 169 -35.02 -2.32 23.33
C ILE A 169 -36.30 -2.45 22.47
N PRO A 170 -36.38 -3.35 21.45
CA PRO A 170 -37.61 -3.53 20.69
C PRO A 170 -38.80 -4.01 21.53
N THR A 171 -38.54 -4.78 22.59
CA THR A 171 -39.56 -5.25 23.53
C THR A 171 -40.11 -4.07 24.35
N LEU A 172 -39.21 -3.21 24.85
CA LEU A 172 -39.57 -1.97 25.54
C LEU A 172 -40.32 -1.00 24.61
N GLU A 173 -39.87 -0.85 23.36
CA GLU A 173 -40.54 0.00 22.36
C GLU A 173 -42.01 -0.42 22.16
N ARG A 174 -42.25 -1.72 21.99
CA ARG A 174 -43.61 -2.27 21.86
C ARG A 174 -44.45 -2.06 23.11
N ALA A 175 -43.86 -2.18 24.29
CA ALA A 175 -44.57 -1.93 25.55
C ALA A 175 -45.02 -0.47 25.67
N VAL A 176 -44.12 0.47 25.32
CA VAL A 176 -44.41 1.90 25.32
C VAL A 176 -45.47 2.24 24.27
N ARG A 177 -45.39 1.66 23.06
CA ARG A 177 -46.42 1.82 22.03
C ARG A 177 -47.77 1.29 22.49
N ALA A 178 -47.84 0.13 23.15
CA ALA A 178 -49.09 -0.39 23.69
C ALA A 178 -49.71 0.57 24.74
N LEU A 179 -48.91 1.12 25.65
CA LEU A 179 -49.38 2.12 26.61
C LEU A 179 -49.90 3.40 25.94
N VAL A 180 -49.25 3.87 24.87
CA VAL A 180 -49.60 5.11 24.18
C VAL A 180 -50.77 4.93 23.20
N GLU A 181 -50.70 3.92 22.34
CA GLU A 181 -51.58 3.74 21.18
C GLU A 181 -52.83 2.92 21.52
N GLU A 182 -52.70 1.89 22.37
CA GLU A 182 -53.81 0.97 22.69
C GLU A 182 -54.53 1.34 23.98
N MET A 183 -53.81 1.90 24.97
CA MET A 183 -54.36 2.17 26.31
C MET A 183 -54.56 3.66 26.63
N GLY A 184 -53.88 4.56 25.91
CA GLY A 184 -53.90 6.01 26.21
C GLY A 184 -53.30 6.39 27.57
N ALA A 185 -52.48 5.51 28.16
CA ALA A 185 -51.83 5.67 29.46
C ALA A 185 -50.51 6.48 29.34
N TYR A 186 -50.60 7.71 28.84
CA TYR A 186 -49.43 8.50 28.43
C TYR A 186 -48.45 8.80 29.57
N ARG A 187 -48.95 9.05 30.79
CA ARG A 187 -48.08 9.34 31.96
C ARG A 187 -47.30 8.10 32.39
N GLN A 188 -47.92 6.93 32.30
CA GLN A 188 -47.32 5.65 32.61
C GLN A 188 -46.30 5.25 31.54
N ALA A 189 -46.56 5.56 30.27
CA ALA A 189 -45.57 5.41 29.20
C ALA A 189 -44.32 6.28 29.45
N VAL A 190 -44.50 7.53 29.87
CA VAL A 190 -43.38 8.41 30.28
C VAL A 190 -42.62 7.79 31.47
N ALA A 191 -43.33 7.36 32.51
CA ALA A 191 -42.72 6.77 33.71
C ALA A 191 -41.94 5.49 33.39
N LEU A 192 -42.50 4.60 32.55
CA LEU A 192 -41.86 3.35 32.12
C LEU A 192 -40.52 3.60 31.42
N VAL A 193 -40.48 4.57 30.50
CA VAL A 193 -39.24 4.90 29.77
C VAL A 193 -38.21 5.53 30.71
N LEU A 194 -38.62 6.47 31.58
CA LEU A 194 -37.70 7.13 32.51
C LEU A 194 -37.17 6.22 33.62
N ALA A 195 -37.86 5.12 33.93
CA ALA A 195 -37.44 4.14 34.91
C ALA A 195 -36.27 3.25 34.42
N GLN A 196 -35.97 3.25 33.12
CA GLN A 196 -34.90 2.42 32.55
C GLN A 196 -33.50 2.98 32.82
N GLN A 197 -32.48 2.12 32.68
CA GLN A 197 -31.10 2.56 32.79
C GLN A 197 -30.74 3.57 31.69
N HIS A 198 -29.94 4.56 32.06
CA HIS A 198 -29.64 5.73 31.24
C HIS A 198 -28.97 5.42 29.89
N GLN A 199 -28.27 4.29 29.78
CA GLN A 199 -27.65 3.85 28.53
C GLN A 199 -28.66 3.55 27.42
N PHE A 200 -29.89 3.14 27.77
CA PHE A 200 -30.96 2.83 26.83
C PHE A 200 -31.70 4.08 26.34
N LEU A 201 -31.73 5.14 27.16
CA LEU A 201 -32.30 6.44 26.80
C LEU A 201 -31.49 7.19 25.74
N ARG A 202 -30.32 6.68 25.34
CA ARG A 202 -29.57 7.21 24.18
C ARG A 202 -30.20 6.81 22.85
N ASP A 203 -30.99 5.74 22.81
CA ASP A 203 -31.65 5.28 21.60
C ASP A 203 -32.66 6.33 21.10
N ALA A 204 -32.56 6.69 19.82
CA ALA A 204 -33.38 7.74 19.23
C ALA A 204 -34.86 7.36 19.14
N ARG A 205 -35.19 6.07 18.97
CA ARG A 205 -36.57 5.58 18.85
C ARG A 205 -37.31 5.68 20.18
N LEU A 206 -36.64 5.29 21.27
CA LEU A 206 -37.19 5.44 22.62
C LEU A 206 -37.37 6.92 23.00
N ARG A 207 -36.45 7.80 22.59
CA ARG A 207 -36.59 9.25 22.81
C ARG A 207 -37.71 9.88 21.99
N ALA A 208 -37.91 9.47 20.74
CA ALA A 208 -39.04 9.92 19.93
C ALA A 208 -40.39 9.50 20.54
N LEU A 209 -40.50 8.25 21.02
CA LEU A 209 -41.69 7.77 21.72
C LEU A 209 -41.93 8.49 23.05
N LEU A 210 -40.87 8.79 23.80
CA LEU A 210 -40.96 9.59 25.02
C LEU A 210 -41.48 11.01 24.72
N ALA A 211 -40.97 11.66 23.67
CA ALA A 211 -41.43 12.98 23.24
C ALA A 211 -42.91 12.96 22.80
N ARG A 212 -43.32 11.91 22.07
CA ARG A 212 -44.72 11.70 21.69
C ARG A 212 -45.62 11.47 22.91
N ALA A 213 -45.18 10.69 23.89
CA ALA A 213 -45.91 10.49 25.14
C ALA A 213 -46.04 11.80 25.93
N TYR A 214 -44.98 12.63 25.98
CA TYR A 214 -45.06 13.97 26.56
C TYR A 214 -46.07 14.87 25.82
N TYR A 215 -46.05 14.90 24.49
CA TYR A 215 -47.00 15.65 23.67
C TYR A 215 -48.45 15.26 23.98
N LEU A 216 -48.74 13.95 24.00
CA LEU A 216 -50.08 13.43 24.27
C LEU A 216 -50.52 13.65 25.73
N SER A 217 -49.58 13.72 26.67
CA SER A 217 -49.86 14.06 28.07
C SER A 217 -50.09 15.56 28.31
N GLY A 218 -49.86 16.42 27.30
CA GLY A 218 -49.99 17.88 27.38
C GLY A 218 -48.73 18.64 27.79
N ALA A 219 -47.61 17.94 27.99
CA ALA A 219 -46.30 18.51 28.32
C ALA A 219 -45.56 18.96 27.05
N PHE A 220 -46.11 19.98 26.38
CA PHE A 220 -45.58 20.48 25.10
C PHE A 220 -44.13 21.00 25.16
N PRO A 221 -43.70 21.72 26.21
CA PRO A 221 -42.31 22.19 26.32
C PRO A 221 -41.30 21.04 26.38
N GLU A 222 -41.61 19.96 27.10
CA GLU A 222 -40.75 18.78 27.25
C GLU A 222 -40.71 17.95 25.97
N ALA A 223 -41.86 17.79 25.30
CA ALA A 223 -41.92 17.17 23.98
C ALA A 223 -41.06 17.94 22.97
N ARG A 224 -41.17 19.28 22.95
CA ARG A 224 -40.38 20.15 22.08
C ARG A 224 -38.88 20.04 22.34
N ALA A 225 -38.47 20.07 23.61
CA ALA A 225 -37.06 19.97 23.99
C ALA A 225 -36.41 18.68 23.44
N ILE A 226 -37.15 17.56 23.47
CA ILE A 226 -36.67 16.29 22.92
C ILE A 226 -36.70 16.29 21.39
N PHE A 227 -37.77 16.83 20.76
CA PHE A 227 -37.86 16.92 19.30
C PHE A 227 -36.80 17.83 18.68
N ASP A 228 -36.43 18.95 19.33
CA ASP A 228 -35.40 19.88 18.86
C ASP A 228 -34.00 19.24 18.85
N GLU A 229 -33.74 18.22 19.67
CA GLU A 229 -32.45 17.50 19.72
C GLU A 229 -32.37 16.28 18.79
N LEU A 230 -33.49 15.75 18.33
CA LEU A 230 -33.55 14.60 17.44
C LEU A 230 -33.42 15.04 15.98
N HIS A 231 -32.69 14.26 15.17
CA HIS A 231 -32.61 14.55 13.74
C HIS A 231 -33.95 14.20 13.07
N ARG A 232 -34.39 14.99 12.07
CA ARG A 232 -35.70 14.79 11.41
C ARG A 232 -35.92 13.38 10.85
N LYS A 233 -34.86 12.71 10.42
CA LYS A 233 -34.91 11.32 9.91
C LYS A 233 -35.10 10.25 10.99
N GLU A 234 -34.93 10.61 12.26
CA GLU A 234 -35.06 9.71 13.41
C GLU A 234 -36.48 9.74 13.99
N LEU A 235 -37.31 10.68 13.55
CA LEU A 235 -38.70 10.84 13.97
C LEU A 235 -39.62 10.01 13.07
N ASP A 236 -40.54 9.26 13.68
CA ASP A 236 -41.61 8.62 12.93
C ASP A 236 -42.68 9.64 12.51
N LYS A 237 -43.55 9.23 11.59
CA LYS A 237 -44.55 10.11 10.97
C LYS A 237 -45.43 10.84 11.99
N GLU A 238 -45.84 10.15 13.05
CA GLU A 238 -46.68 10.73 14.11
C GLU A 238 -45.90 11.72 14.99
N SER A 239 -44.63 11.44 15.28
CA SER A 239 -43.73 12.38 15.97
C SER A 239 -43.50 13.66 15.15
N LEU A 240 -43.33 13.54 13.83
CA LEU A 240 -43.21 14.70 12.93
C LEU A 240 -44.48 15.57 12.93
N VAL A 241 -45.66 14.96 12.93
CA VAL A 241 -46.95 15.67 13.02
C VAL A 241 -47.12 16.36 14.38
N ALA A 242 -46.79 15.67 15.48
CA ALA A 242 -46.82 16.26 16.82
C ALA A 242 -45.88 17.46 16.93
N TYR A 243 -44.67 17.36 16.39
CA TYR A 243 -43.71 18.46 16.36
C TYR A 243 -44.17 19.62 15.48
N ALA A 244 -44.82 19.33 14.34
CA ALA A 244 -45.39 20.35 13.49
C ALA A 244 -46.56 21.11 14.14
N ASP A 245 -47.40 20.43 14.93
CA ASP A 245 -48.48 21.10 15.68
C ASP A 245 -47.91 22.00 16.79
N ILE A 246 -46.86 21.58 17.49
CA ILE A 246 -46.14 22.44 18.44
C ILE A 246 -45.60 23.68 17.71
N ALA A 247 -44.90 23.49 16.58
CA ALA A 247 -44.34 24.60 15.80
C ALA A 247 -45.43 25.56 15.29
N ARG A 248 -46.61 25.06 14.92
CA ARG A 248 -47.77 25.87 14.55
C ARG A 248 -48.28 26.70 15.74
N ARG A 249 -48.41 26.10 16.92
CA ARG A 249 -48.83 26.79 18.16
C ARG A 249 -47.84 27.88 18.56
N ASP A 250 -46.56 27.69 18.25
CA ASP A 250 -45.48 28.66 18.42
C ASP A 250 -45.45 29.73 17.30
N ALA A 251 -46.46 29.78 16.43
CA ALA A 251 -46.58 30.67 15.27
C ALA A 251 -45.47 30.53 14.22
N ASN A 252 -44.72 29.42 14.22
CA ASN A 252 -43.67 29.13 13.25
C ASN A 252 -44.21 28.30 12.07
N MET A 253 -45.01 28.93 11.22
CA MET A 253 -45.69 28.28 10.10
C MET A 253 -44.73 27.68 9.07
N ALA A 254 -43.56 28.29 8.85
CA ALA A 254 -42.56 27.80 7.91
C ALA A 254 -41.89 26.51 8.39
N LEU A 255 -41.58 26.40 9.69
CA LEU A 255 -41.07 25.17 10.28
C LEU A 255 -42.15 24.08 10.30
N ALA A 256 -43.38 24.43 10.69
CA ALA A 256 -44.52 23.51 10.68
C ALA A 256 -44.73 22.91 9.28
N TYR A 257 -44.72 23.73 8.23
CA TYR A 257 -44.90 23.25 6.86
C TYR A 257 -43.77 22.31 6.41
N LYS A 258 -42.51 22.64 6.73
CA LYS A 258 -41.36 21.76 6.43
C LYS A 258 -41.44 20.41 7.13
N LEU A 259 -41.91 20.38 8.38
CA LEU A 259 -42.10 19.14 9.14
C LEU A 259 -43.25 18.31 8.59
N LEU A 260 -44.32 18.94 8.12
CA LEU A 260 -45.45 18.26 7.49
C LEU A 260 -45.07 17.63 6.14
N LEU A 261 -44.27 18.32 5.32
CA LEU A 261 -43.71 17.72 4.10
C LEU A 261 -42.83 16.50 4.41
N ALA A 262 -41.98 16.61 5.42
CA ALA A 262 -41.17 15.47 5.88
C ALA A 262 -42.05 14.30 6.39
N ALA A 263 -43.17 14.60 7.04
CA ALA A 263 -44.13 13.59 7.47
C ALA A 263 -44.83 12.91 6.27
N GLU A 264 -45.10 13.63 5.17
CA GLU A 264 -45.66 13.04 3.95
C GLU A 264 -44.69 12.07 3.28
N GLU A 265 -43.40 12.41 3.27
CA GLU A 265 -42.32 11.55 2.74
C GLU A 265 -42.06 10.32 3.60
N THR A 266 -42.49 10.32 4.87
CA THR A 266 -42.26 9.22 5.82
C THR A 266 -43.40 8.19 5.76
N GLU A 267 -43.04 6.91 5.66
CA GLU A 267 -43.99 5.80 5.67
C GLU A 267 -44.76 5.71 7.00
N GLY A 268 -46.03 5.27 6.94
CA GLY A 268 -46.91 5.14 8.10
C GLY A 268 -48.17 6.01 8.03
N TYR A 269 -49.00 5.92 9.07
CA TYR A 269 -50.24 6.68 9.23
C TYR A 269 -50.12 7.66 10.40
N ALA A 270 -50.56 8.89 10.20
CA ALA A 270 -50.69 9.88 11.26
C ALA A 270 -52.03 10.61 11.11
N GLY A 271 -52.91 10.43 12.09
CA GLY A 271 -54.20 11.10 12.11
C GLY A 271 -54.04 12.62 12.16
N GLY A 272 -54.80 13.35 11.35
CA GLY A 272 -54.80 14.82 11.36
C GLY A 272 -53.71 15.52 10.52
N LEU A 273 -52.81 14.77 9.87
CA LEU A 273 -51.76 15.32 8.97
C LEU A 273 -52.36 16.26 7.90
N GLU A 274 -53.36 15.79 7.16
CA GLU A 274 -54.03 16.55 6.10
C GLU A 274 -54.75 17.80 6.61
N GLY A 275 -55.35 17.72 7.80
CA GLY A 275 -56.02 18.86 8.43
C GLY A 275 -55.02 19.93 8.82
N LEU A 276 -53.96 19.54 9.52
CA LEU A 276 -52.89 20.43 9.97
C LEU A 276 -52.14 21.06 8.79
N LYS A 277 -51.91 20.31 7.71
CA LYS A 277 -51.33 20.82 6.47
C LYS A 277 -52.16 21.92 5.83
N ARG A 278 -53.48 21.71 5.68
CA ARG A 278 -54.37 22.75 5.12
C ARG A 278 -54.39 24.02 5.98
N GLU A 279 -54.39 23.88 7.30
CA GLU A 279 -54.34 25.03 8.21
C GLU A 279 -53.05 25.83 8.06
N VAL A 280 -51.90 25.14 8.02
CA VAL A 280 -50.58 25.78 7.86
C VAL A 280 -50.44 26.41 6.46
N GLU A 281 -50.90 25.74 5.41
CA GLU A 281 -50.91 26.28 4.03
C GLU A 281 -51.78 27.53 3.91
N ALA A 282 -53.00 27.52 4.48
CA ALA A 282 -53.88 28.68 4.49
C ALA A 282 -53.24 29.88 5.24
N ALA A 283 -52.58 29.62 6.37
CA ALA A 283 -51.87 30.64 7.14
C ALA A 283 -50.67 31.23 6.36
N LEU A 284 -49.92 30.41 5.64
CA LEU A 284 -48.81 30.88 4.78
C LEU A 284 -49.31 31.70 3.59
N GLN A 285 -50.40 31.28 2.94
CA GLN A 285 -50.99 32.03 1.82
C GLN A 285 -51.49 33.42 2.24
N ALA A 286 -52.08 33.53 3.44
CA ALA A 286 -52.50 34.81 3.99
C ALA A 286 -51.32 35.78 4.24
N GLN A 287 -50.11 35.26 4.54
CA GLN A 287 -48.90 36.07 4.72
C GLN A 287 -48.26 36.50 3.39
N VAL A 288 -48.36 35.65 2.36
CA VAL A 288 -47.72 35.86 1.05
C VAL A 288 -48.47 36.87 0.17
N ALA A 289 -49.81 36.85 0.19
CA ALA A 289 -50.63 37.70 -0.68
C ALA A 289 -50.28 39.21 -0.67
N PRO A 290 -50.13 39.89 0.49
CA PRO A 290 -49.81 41.33 0.49
C PRO A 290 -48.39 41.64 -0.01
N LEU A 291 -47.42 40.75 0.22
CA LEU A 291 -46.03 40.93 -0.23
C LEU A 291 -45.90 40.83 -1.75
N LEU A 292 -46.68 39.94 -2.38
CA LEU A 292 -46.73 39.81 -3.83
C LEU A 292 -47.32 41.05 -4.51
N GLU A 293 -48.40 41.61 -3.98
CA GLU A 293 -49.02 42.84 -4.51
C GLU A 293 -48.05 44.03 -4.45
N GLN A 294 -47.27 44.12 -3.36
CA GLN A 294 -46.21 45.13 -3.23
C GLN A 294 -45.07 44.90 -4.24
N ALA A 295 -44.64 43.65 -4.45
CA ALA A 295 -43.61 43.31 -5.43
C ALA A 295 -44.02 43.70 -6.86
N TYR A 296 -45.28 43.47 -7.23
CA TYR A 296 -45.81 43.88 -8.55
C TYR A 296 -45.90 45.40 -8.69
N THR A 297 -46.29 46.10 -7.64
CA THR A 297 -46.36 47.56 -7.65
C THR A 297 -44.97 48.18 -7.83
N ALA A 298 -43.94 47.64 -7.15
CA ALA A 298 -42.55 48.06 -7.32
C ALA A 298 -42.04 47.77 -8.74
N LEU A 299 -42.38 46.61 -9.31
CA LEU A 299 -42.01 46.25 -10.68
C LEU A 299 -42.63 47.22 -11.71
N GLN A 300 -43.90 47.59 -11.54
CA GLN A 300 -44.56 48.59 -12.39
C GLN A 300 -43.98 50.01 -12.22
N GLY A 301 -43.48 50.33 -11.02
CA GLY A 301 -42.77 51.56 -10.71
C GLY A 301 -41.32 51.61 -11.19
N ALA A 302 -40.82 50.56 -11.86
CA ALA A 302 -39.44 50.38 -12.28
C ALA A 302 -38.39 50.34 -11.15
N ASP A 303 -38.81 50.11 -9.89
CA ASP A 303 -37.89 49.81 -8.79
C ASP A 303 -37.58 48.32 -8.75
N LEU A 304 -36.62 47.91 -9.58
CA LEU A 304 -36.22 46.51 -9.72
C LEU A 304 -35.59 45.96 -8.42
N ALA A 305 -35.00 46.80 -7.58
CA ALA A 305 -34.36 46.36 -6.34
C ALA A 305 -35.40 46.02 -5.28
N GLU A 306 -36.40 46.88 -5.12
CA GLU A 306 -37.52 46.66 -4.20
C GLU A 306 -38.40 45.49 -4.66
N ALA A 307 -38.71 45.40 -5.96
CA ALA A 307 -39.47 44.29 -6.54
C ALA A 307 -38.79 42.93 -6.32
N GLU A 308 -37.47 42.84 -6.54
CA GLU A 308 -36.71 41.61 -6.31
C GLU A 308 -36.65 41.24 -4.82
N ALA A 309 -36.45 42.22 -3.92
CA ALA A 309 -36.39 41.98 -2.49
C ALA A 309 -37.72 41.42 -1.94
N LEU A 310 -38.84 42.00 -2.34
CA LEU A 310 -40.19 41.56 -1.96
C LEU A 310 -40.52 40.19 -2.56
N ALA A 311 -40.19 39.94 -3.84
CA ALA A 311 -40.37 38.64 -4.47
C ALA A 311 -39.51 37.54 -3.80
N ARG A 312 -38.28 37.85 -3.39
CA ARG A 312 -37.44 36.91 -2.62
C ARG A 312 -37.99 36.64 -1.23
N GLN A 313 -38.57 37.63 -0.55
CA GLN A 313 -39.27 37.43 0.72
C GLN A 313 -40.48 36.50 0.54
N VAL A 314 -41.24 36.64 -0.55
CA VAL A 314 -42.32 35.72 -0.90
C VAL A 314 -41.79 34.30 -1.09
N LEU A 315 -40.67 34.12 -1.81
CA LEU A 315 -40.06 32.80 -2.03
C LEU A 315 -39.49 32.16 -0.75
N GLN A 316 -39.20 32.94 0.30
CA GLN A 316 -38.83 32.38 1.60
C GLN A 316 -40.03 31.76 2.33
N LEU A 317 -41.22 32.33 2.15
CA LEU A 317 -42.46 31.88 2.77
C LEU A 317 -43.18 30.80 1.93
N SER A 318 -43.17 30.97 0.61
CA SER A 318 -43.71 30.04 -0.38
C SER A 318 -42.70 29.84 -1.53
N PRO A 319 -41.78 28.86 -1.39
CA PRO A 319 -40.69 28.65 -2.35
C PRO A 319 -41.15 28.39 -3.79
N ASN A 320 -42.37 27.90 -3.98
CA ASN A 320 -42.93 27.51 -5.27
C ASN A 320 -43.93 28.52 -5.85
N ASP A 321 -44.02 29.74 -5.31
CA ASP A 321 -44.92 30.74 -5.88
C ASP A 321 -44.49 31.13 -7.32
N PRO A 322 -45.33 30.88 -8.34
CA PRO A 322 -44.95 31.09 -9.73
C PRO A 322 -44.75 32.58 -10.07
N ARG A 323 -45.49 33.46 -9.41
CA ARG A 323 -45.48 34.90 -9.67
C ARG A 323 -44.22 35.56 -9.13
N ALA A 324 -43.83 35.22 -7.90
CA ALA A 324 -42.55 35.71 -7.36
C ALA A 324 -41.34 35.20 -8.16
N ARG A 325 -41.39 33.95 -8.65
CA ARG A 325 -40.33 33.41 -9.52
C ARG A 325 -40.23 34.15 -10.84
N GLU A 326 -41.36 34.49 -11.46
CA GLU A 326 -41.39 35.25 -12.72
C GLU A 326 -40.75 36.63 -12.57
N ILE A 327 -41.05 37.35 -11.48
CA ILE A 327 -40.45 38.66 -11.18
C ILE A 327 -38.92 38.54 -11.03
N VAL A 328 -38.44 37.59 -10.22
CA VAL A 328 -37.00 37.40 -10.00
C VAL A 328 -36.30 36.96 -11.30
N ALA A 329 -36.91 36.05 -12.05
CA ALA A 329 -36.36 35.55 -13.32
C ALA A 329 -36.26 36.66 -14.36
N GLY A 330 -37.29 37.49 -14.53
CA GLY A 330 -37.29 38.63 -15.45
C GLY A 330 -36.19 39.64 -15.13
N ILE A 331 -36.07 40.04 -13.86
CA ILE A 331 -35.04 40.99 -13.42
C ILE A 331 -33.63 40.40 -13.61
N SER A 332 -33.45 39.11 -13.35
CA SER A 332 -32.16 38.44 -13.56
C SER A 332 -31.77 38.37 -15.04
N ALA A 333 -32.74 38.08 -15.93
CA ALA A 333 -32.51 38.03 -17.37
C ALA A 333 -32.11 39.40 -17.94
N ASP A 334 -32.75 40.47 -17.47
CA ASP A 334 -32.42 41.84 -17.89
C ASP A 334 -31.02 42.26 -17.43
N ARG A 335 -30.61 41.88 -16.20
CA ARG A 335 -29.24 42.13 -15.71
C ARG A 335 -28.21 41.33 -16.50
N GLU A 336 -28.48 40.05 -16.77
CA GLU A 336 -27.58 39.20 -17.56
C GLU A 336 -27.41 39.75 -18.99
N ALA A 337 -28.49 40.20 -19.63
CA ALA A 337 -28.44 40.82 -20.95
C ALA A 337 -27.59 42.10 -20.96
N ALA A 338 -27.72 42.96 -19.93
CA ALA A 338 -26.91 44.17 -19.80
C ALA A 338 -25.42 43.86 -19.57
N GLU A 339 -25.11 42.85 -18.75
CA GLU A 339 -23.72 42.42 -18.51
C GLU A 339 -23.07 41.81 -19.75
N VAL A 340 -23.81 41.00 -20.53
CA VAL A 340 -23.34 40.45 -21.80
C VAL A 340 -23.03 41.56 -22.80
N ALA A 341 -23.88 42.58 -22.90
CA ALA A 341 -23.65 43.74 -23.77
C ALA A 341 -22.34 44.49 -23.42
N ILE A 342 -22.09 44.72 -22.12
CA ILE A 342 -20.86 45.35 -21.63
C ILE A 342 -19.62 44.52 -21.98
N LEU A 343 -19.70 43.19 -21.88
CA LEU A 343 -18.58 42.30 -22.20
C LEU A 343 -18.23 42.33 -23.70
N TRP A 344 -19.23 42.36 -24.58
CA TRP A 344 -19.02 42.52 -26.02
C TRP A 344 -18.39 43.88 -26.37
N GLU A 345 -18.84 44.96 -25.73
CA GLU A 345 -18.26 46.29 -25.93
C GLU A 345 -16.79 46.36 -25.48
N ARG A 346 -16.48 45.78 -24.31
CA ARG A 346 -15.09 45.68 -23.81
C ARG A 346 -14.21 44.85 -24.74
N LEU A 347 -14.72 43.75 -25.28
CA LEU A 347 -13.97 42.92 -26.23
C LEU A 347 -13.61 43.69 -27.51
N ALA A 348 -14.49 44.57 -27.98
CA ALA A 348 -14.23 45.41 -29.15
C ALA A 348 -13.11 46.44 -28.91
N GLN A 349 -12.98 46.95 -27.68
CA GLN A 349 -12.02 48.00 -27.31
C GLN A 349 -10.68 47.46 -26.81
N THR A 350 -10.58 46.18 -26.48
CA THR A 350 -9.37 45.59 -25.88
C THR A 350 -8.35 45.18 -26.93
N GLU A 351 -7.14 45.76 -26.84
CA GLU A 351 -5.95 45.33 -27.58
C GLU A 351 -5.15 44.30 -26.74
N GLY A 352 -4.60 43.27 -27.41
CA GLY A 352 -3.80 42.22 -26.76
C GLY A 352 -4.52 40.88 -26.64
N CYS A 353 -3.85 39.80 -27.05
CA CYS A 353 -4.46 38.48 -27.21
C CYS A 353 -4.97 37.87 -25.88
N GLU A 354 -4.21 37.99 -24.79
CA GLU A 354 -4.58 37.38 -23.49
C GLU A 354 -5.82 38.02 -22.87
N ALA A 355 -5.87 39.35 -22.83
CA ALA A 355 -7.03 40.07 -22.31
C ALA A 355 -8.29 39.83 -23.17
N ARG A 356 -8.12 39.67 -24.50
CA ARG A 356 -9.21 39.30 -25.41
C ARG A 356 -9.70 37.87 -25.19
N LEU A 357 -8.81 36.92 -24.95
CA LEU A 357 -9.17 35.53 -24.62
C LEU A 357 -9.94 35.45 -23.30
N GLU A 358 -9.52 36.18 -22.27
CA GLU A 358 -10.23 36.21 -20.98
C GLU A 358 -11.66 36.75 -21.12
N LEU A 359 -11.85 37.79 -21.93
CA LEU A 359 -13.17 38.36 -22.22
C LEU A 359 -14.03 37.40 -23.05
N LEU A 360 -13.46 36.72 -24.04
CA LEU A 360 -14.15 35.71 -24.85
C LEU A 360 -14.57 34.48 -24.03
N GLU A 361 -13.74 34.02 -23.10
CA GLU A 361 -14.08 32.92 -22.19
C GLU A 361 -15.22 33.32 -21.23
N LYS A 362 -15.23 34.56 -20.73
CA LYS A 362 -16.35 35.10 -19.95
C LYS A 362 -17.64 35.20 -20.78
N LEU A 363 -17.55 35.59 -22.06
CA LEU A 363 -18.68 35.63 -22.98
C LEU A 363 -19.21 34.23 -23.29
N LEU A 364 -18.34 33.23 -23.47
CA LEU A 364 -18.73 31.85 -23.79
C LEU A 364 -19.65 31.24 -22.71
N VAL A 365 -19.39 31.58 -21.44
CA VAL A 365 -20.20 31.10 -20.31
C VAL A 365 -21.58 31.78 -20.28
N ARG A 366 -21.67 33.04 -20.74
CA ARG A 366 -22.83 33.91 -20.49
C ARG A 366 -23.72 34.15 -21.71
N ASP A 367 -23.20 34.01 -22.94
CA ASP A 367 -23.92 34.28 -24.19
C ASP A 367 -23.99 33.02 -25.08
N ARG A 368 -24.79 32.05 -24.62
CA ARG A 368 -25.02 30.78 -25.35
C ARG A 368 -25.54 30.96 -26.78
N PRO A 369 -26.43 31.92 -27.10
CA PRO A 369 -26.88 32.14 -28.47
C PRO A 369 -25.75 32.42 -29.48
N HIS A 370 -24.63 33.02 -29.03
CA HIS A 370 -23.48 33.35 -29.88
C HIS A 370 -22.27 32.42 -29.69
N GLU A 371 -22.47 31.25 -29.08
CA GLU A 371 -21.40 30.30 -28.71
C GLU A 371 -20.46 29.97 -29.89
N ALA A 372 -21.01 29.68 -31.07
CA ALA A 372 -20.23 29.34 -32.26
C ALA A 372 -19.29 30.49 -32.70
N THR A 373 -19.77 31.73 -32.64
CA THR A 373 -19.00 32.93 -33.00
C THR A 373 -17.89 33.20 -31.99
N ILE A 374 -18.19 33.01 -30.70
CA ILE A 374 -17.23 33.16 -29.61
C ILE A 374 -16.13 32.08 -29.71
N ALA A 375 -16.52 30.82 -29.93
CA ALA A 375 -15.58 29.71 -30.10
C ALA A 375 -14.65 29.92 -31.30
N ALA A 376 -15.18 30.39 -32.44
CA ALA A 376 -14.36 30.73 -33.60
C ALA A 376 -13.36 31.85 -33.30
N SER A 377 -13.76 32.85 -32.51
CA SER A 377 -12.89 33.96 -32.10
C SER A 377 -11.81 33.51 -31.12
N ILE A 378 -12.13 32.63 -30.16
CA ILE A 378 -11.15 31.99 -29.26
C ILE A 378 -10.13 31.19 -30.06
N ALA A 379 -10.58 30.38 -31.03
CA ALA A 379 -9.69 29.60 -31.88
C ALA A 379 -8.70 30.49 -32.63
N ARG A 380 -9.19 31.59 -33.21
CA ARG A 380 -8.36 32.58 -33.93
C ARG A 380 -7.34 33.25 -33.02
N GLU A 381 -7.74 33.67 -31.82
CA GLU A 381 -6.83 34.33 -30.88
C GLU A 381 -5.80 33.34 -30.31
N ARG A 382 -6.18 32.09 -30.01
CA ARG A 382 -5.24 31.03 -29.62
C ARG A 382 -4.21 30.74 -30.73
N GLU A 383 -4.62 30.75 -31.99
CA GLU A 383 -3.70 30.62 -33.13
C GLU A 383 -2.70 31.80 -33.19
N ASN A 384 -3.19 33.04 -33.00
CA ASN A 384 -2.34 34.22 -32.93
C ASN A 384 -1.35 34.16 -31.76
N GLN A 385 -1.81 33.74 -30.56
CA GLN A 385 -0.96 33.55 -29.39
C GLN A 385 0.14 32.51 -29.64
N LYS A 386 -0.23 31.40 -30.28
CA LYS A 386 0.70 30.32 -30.64
C LYS A 386 1.78 30.84 -31.59
N LYS A 387 1.43 31.61 -32.62
CA LYS A 387 2.38 32.23 -33.56
C LYS A 387 3.31 33.22 -32.85
N ALA A 388 2.78 34.11 -32.01
CA ALA A 388 3.57 35.08 -31.25
C ALA A 388 4.56 34.38 -30.28
N ARG A 389 4.10 33.35 -29.57
CA ARG A 389 4.93 32.55 -28.66
C ARG A 389 6.04 31.82 -29.42
N ALA A 390 5.72 31.27 -30.59
CA ALA A 390 6.71 30.61 -31.44
C ALA A 390 7.80 31.59 -31.93
N GLN A 391 7.40 32.81 -32.30
CA GLN A 391 8.33 33.86 -32.72
C GLN A 391 9.26 34.29 -31.57
N SER A 392 8.71 34.54 -30.38
CA SER A 392 9.48 34.88 -29.19
C SER A 392 10.47 33.76 -28.81
N ARG A 393 10.05 32.49 -28.91
CA ARG A 393 10.94 31.34 -28.70
C ARG A 393 12.04 31.26 -29.74
N LEU A 394 11.76 31.57 -31.00
CA LEU A 394 12.79 31.62 -32.05
C LEU A 394 13.83 32.72 -31.76
N GLU A 395 13.41 33.89 -31.27
CA GLU A 395 14.32 34.96 -30.84
C GLU A 395 15.18 34.53 -29.64
N GLN A 396 14.57 33.85 -28.66
CA GLN A 396 15.31 33.26 -27.54
C GLN A 396 16.32 32.20 -28.02
N LEU A 397 15.94 31.35 -28.97
CA LEU A 397 16.85 30.37 -29.56
C LEU A 397 18.06 31.04 -30.23
N ARG A 398 17.85 32.17 -30.93
CA ARG A 398 18.96 32.94 -31.52
C ARG A 398 19.95 33.40 -30.45
N ALA A 399 19.46 33.94 -29.32
CA ALA A 399 20.32 34.36 -28.22
C ALA A 399 21.10 33.18 -27.60
N LEU A 400 20.43 32.05 -27.34
CA LEU A 400 21.05 30.87 -26.75
C LEU A 400 22.10 30.23 -27.66
N VAL A 401 21.90 30.25 -28.97
CA VAL A 401 22.87 29.77 -29.96
C VAL A 401 24.14 30.63 -29.95
N ILE A 402 24.01 31.96 -29.82
CA ILE A 402 25.15 32.88 -29.72
C ILE A 402 25.95 32.62 -28.44
N GLU A 403 25.27 32.37 -27.32
CA GLU A 403 25.89 32.06 -26.02
C GLU A 403 26.40 30.60 -25.90
N ALA A 404 26.20 29.77 -26.93
CA ALA A 404 26.50 28.33 -26.92
C ALA A 404 25.84 27.55 -25.75
N ARG A 405 24.65 28.00 -25.31
CA ARG A 405 23.83 27.34 -24.28
C ARG A 405 22.99 26.22 -24.89
N TRP A 406 23.69 25.15 -25.28
CA TRP A 406 23.09 24.04 -26.04
C TRP A 406 21.98 23.27 -25.33
N PRO A 407 22.07 22.96 -24.01
CA PRO A 407 20.98 22.29 -23.31
C PRO A 407 19.66 23.05 -23.39
N GLU A 408 19.69 24.37 -23.24
CA GLU A 408 18.51 25.24 -23.32
C GLU A 408 18.06 25.45 -24.77
N ALA A 409 19.00 25.52 -25.72
CA ALA A 409 18.68 25.59 -27.14
C ALA A 409 17.97 24.32 -27.64
N PHE A 410 18.33 23.14 -27.10
CA PHE A 410 17.65 21.87 -27.41
C PHE A 410 16.15 21.95 -27.08
N GLU A 411 15.80 22.40 -25.88
CA GLU A 411 14.41 22.47 -25.41
C GLU A 411 13.54 23.30 -26.36
N ILE A 412 14.06 24.44 -26.82
CA ILE A 412 13.34 25.32 -27.73
C ILE A 412 13.24 24.69 -29.13
N ALA A 413 14.32 24.12 -29.65
CA ALA A 413 14.35 23.50 -30.96
C ALA A 413 13.45 22.25 -31.03
N TRP A 414 13.47 21.41 -29.99
CA TRP A 414 12.61 20.24 -29.85
C TRP A 414 11.14 20.65 -29.79
N TRP A 415 10.82 21.68 -29.01
CA TRP A 415 9.47 22.24 -28.96
C TRP A 415 9.00 22.73 -30.32
N LEU A 416 9.82 23.50 -31.06
CA LEU A 416 9.47 23.98 -32.40
C LEU A 416 9.16 22.81 -33.35
N GLN A 417 9.97 21.76 -33.33
CA GLN A 417 9.83 20.58 -34.17
C GLN A 417 8.58 19.73 -33.86
N SER A 418 8.05 19.80 -32.64
CA SER A 418 6.84 19.07 -32.24
C SER A 418 5.53 19.67 -32.82
N HIS A 419 5.59 20.87 -33.40
CA HIS A 419 4.43 21.58 -33.94
C HIS A 419 4.46 21.62 -35.48
N THR A 420 3.63 20.78 -36.12
CA THR A 420 3.59 20.61 -37.59
C THR A 420 3.16 21.86 -38.36
N ASP A 421 2.51 22.82 -37.70
CA ASP A 421 2.04 24.08 -38.29
C ASP A 421 3.11 25.20 -38.29
N LEU A 422 4.30 24.93 -37.75
CA LEU A 422 5.40 25.90 -37.62
C LEU A 422 6.61 25.60 -38.54
N ASP A 423 6.38 24.94 -39.67
CA ASP A 423 7.43 24.51 -40.61
C ASP A 423 8.33 25.65 -41.13
N ALA A 424 7.79 26.87 -41.28
CA ALA A 424 8.57 28.05 -41.65
C ALA A 424 9.60 28.43 -40.57
N LEU A 425 9.18 28.46 -39.31
CA LEU A 425 10.04 28.79 -38.17
C LEU A 425 11.04 27.67 -37.87
N CYS A 426 10.67 26.42 -38.09
CA CYS A 426 11.60 25.29 -37.98
C CYS A 426 12.72 25.35 -39.02
N ARG A 427 12.42 25.77 -40.26
CA ARG A 427 13.44 26.00 -41.30
C ARG A 427 14.38 27.13 -40.92
N GLU A 428 13.84 28.19 -40.33
CA GLU A 428 14.65 29.31 -39.86
C GLU A 428 15.56 28.90 -38.69
N ALA A 429 15.04 28.17 -37.69
CA ALA A 429 15.83 27.64 -36.58
C ALA A 429 17.00 26.75 -37.03
N ARG A 430 16.81 25.94 -38.08
CA ARG A 430 17.89 25.12 -38.68
C ARG A 430 19.05 25.96 -39.21
N SER A 431 18.77 27.15 -39.72
CA SER A 431 19.79 28.02 -40.31
C SER A 431 20.67 28.72 -39.27
N LEU A 432 20.27 28.72 -37.99
CA LEU A 432 20.99 29.43 -36.92
C LEU A 432 22.32 28.75 -36.54
N SER A 433 22.40 27.42 -36.66
CA SER A 433 23.61 26.67 -36.30
C SER A 433 23.66 25.31 -37.00
N PRO A 434 24.84 24.84 -37.44
CA PRO A 434 25.00 23.49 -37.99
C PRO A 434 24.57 22.39 -36.99
N TYR A 435 24.67 22.65 -35.68
CA TYR A 435 24.24 21.70 -34.63
C TYR A 435 22.72 21.48 -34.65
N LEU A 436 21.96 22.55 -34.87
CA LEU A 436 20.49 22.48 -34.97
C LEU A 436 20.04 21.74 -36.24
N GLY A 437 20.88 21.75 -37.29
CA GLY A 437 20.67 20.95 -38.51
C GLY A 437 20.66 19.43 -38.27
N PHE A 438 21.40 18.94 -37.27
CA PHE A 438 21.39 17.51 -36.89
C PHE A 438 20.16 17.11 -36.06
N LEU A 439 19.54 18.06 -35.37
CA LEU A 439 18.37 17.85 -34.50
C LEU A 439 17.07 17.96 -35.30
N LEU A 440 16.87 19.12 -35.91
CA LEU A 440 15.61 19.49 -36.54
C LEU A 440 15.42 18.71 -37.84
N GLY A 441 14.39 17.85 -37.87
CA GLY A 441 14.10 16.98 -39.03
C GLY A 441 14.74 15.59 -38.97
N ASN A 442 15.48 15.28 -37.90
CA ASN A 442 16.03 13.94 -37.69
C ASN A 442 14.94 12.98 -37.17
N ARG A 443 14.35 12.21 -38.10
CA ARG A 443 13.32 11.22 -37.79
C ARG A 443 13.78 10.11 -36.84
N ARG A 444 15.08 9.83 -36.75
CA ARG A 444 15.62 8.79 -35.84
C ARG A 444 15.61 9.28 -34.40
N LEU A 445 16.00 10.54 -34.15
CA LEU A 445 15.91 11.14 -32.81
C LEU A 445 14.45 11.31 -32.35
N GLN A 446 13.53 11.66 -33.25
CA GLN A 446 12.09 11.80 -32.93
C GLN A 446 11.43 10.52 -32.40
N ARG A 447 11.99 9.35 -32.68
CA ARG A 447 11.46 8.06 -32.20
C ARG A 447 11.91 7.74 -30.77
N LEU A 448 12.84 8.51 -30.22
CA LEU A 448 13.35 8.33 -28.88
C LEU A 448 12.57 9.16 -27.86
N PRO A 449 12.53 8.72 -26.59
CA PRO A 449 12.16 9.60 -25.50
C PRO A 449 13.03 10.86 -25.49
N GLU A 450 12.42 12.01 -25.18
CA GLU A 450 13.06 13.33 -25.20
C GLU A 450 14.39 13.37 -24.44
N LYS A 451 14.45 12.77 -23.26
CA LYS A 451 15.68 12.67 -22.44
C LYS A 451 16.84 12.00 -23.20
N ASN A 452 16.54 10.95 -23.95
CA ASN A 452 17.54 10.19 -24.71
C ASN A 452 17.94 10.94 -26.00
N ALA A 453 16.98 11.58 -26.67
CA ALA A 453 17.25 12.43 -27.83
C ALA A 453 18.12 13.63 -27.45
N ARG A 454 17.84 14.25 -26.30
CA ARG A 454 18.63 15.35 -25.72
C ARG A 454 20.07 14.91 -25.45
N GLN A 455 20.26 13.78 -24.77
CA GLN A 455 21.59 13.28 -24.47
C GLN A 455 22.36 12.96 -25.75
N ALA A 456 21.76 12.24 -26.70
CA ALA A 456 22.42 11.88 -27.95
C ALA A 456 22.82 13.10 -28.78
N TRP A 457 21.98 14.14 -28.81
CA TRP A 457 22.32 15.39 -29.51
C TRP A 457 23.40 16.21 -28.79
N LEU A 458 23.33 16.31 -27.45
CA LEU A 458 24.36 17.02 -26.68
C LEU A 458 25.73 16.31 -26.76
N ASP A 459 25.76 14.98 -26.74
CA ASP A 459 26.98 14.19 -26.93
C ASP A 459 27.62 14.46 -28.30
N LEU A 460 26.79 14.60 -29.36
CA LEU A 460 27.25 15.00 -30.68
C LEU A 460 27.84 16.41 -30.68
N VAL A 461 27.13 17.39 -30.10
CA VAL A 461 27.58 18.79 -30.02
C VAL A 461 28.91 18.87 -29.28
N LEU A 462 29.02 18.19 -28.14
CA LEU A 462 30.25 18.10 -27.36
C LEU A 462 31.39 17.51 -28.18
N ALA A 463 31.19 16.34 -28.81
CA ALA A 463 32.23 15.70 -29.61
C ALA A 463 32.74 16.58 -30.77
N ILE A 464 31.83 17.19 -31.53
CA ILE A 464 32.21 18.06 -32.65
C ILE A 464 32.89 19.34 -32.15
N SER A 465 32.40 19.94 -31.05
CA SER A 465 33.00 21.16 -30.50
C SER A 465 34.39 20.91 -29.92
N SER A 466 34.59 19.85 -29.15
CA SER A 466 35.89 19.44 -28.59
C SER A 466 36.89 19.09 -29.68
N PHE A 467 36.46 18.37 -30.72
CA PHE A 467 37.32 18.05 -31.85
C PHE A 467 37.76 19.31 -32.61
N LYS A 468 36.84 20.26 -32.85
CA LYS A 468 37.18 21.56 -33.47
C LYS A 468 38.07 22.45 -32.59
N ALA A 469 37.96 22.33 -31.27
CA ALA A 469 38.81 23.02 -30.30
C ALA A 469 40.22 22.40 -30.16
N GLY A 470 40.55 21.34 -30.92
CA GLY A 470 41.85 20.68 -30.85
C GLY A 470 42.01 19.72 -29.68
N GLN A 471 40.91 19.26 -29.08
CA GLN A 471 40.87 18.28 -28.00
C GLN A 471 40.24 16.96 -28.50
N PRO A 472 40.94 16.17 -29.34
CA PRO A 472 40.36 14.98 -29.98
C PRO A 472 40.15 13.80 -29.04
N ALA A 473 40.80 13.79 -27.86
CA ALA A 473 40.72 12.68 -26.91
C ALA A 473 39.27 12.43 -26.44
N GLY A 474 38.80 11.18 -26.57
CA GLY A 474 37.45 10.77 -26.15
C GLY A 474 36.32 11.22 -27.09
N CYS A 475 36.62 11.93 -28.18
CA CYS A 475 35.62 12.34 -29.17
C CYS A 475 35.09 11.13 -29.96
N LEU A 476 35.94 10.15 -30.29
CA LEU A 476 35.54 8.96 -31.03
C LEU A 476 34.49 8.13 -30.26
N ASP A 477 34.69 7.93 -28.96
CA ASP A 477 33.74 7.20 -28.09
C ASP A 477 32.36 7.87 -28.03
N LEU A 478 32.32 9.20 -27.99
CA LEU A 478 31.08 9.96 -28.05
C LEU A 478 30.42 9.78 -29.42
N LEU A 479 31.18 9.89 -30.51
CA LEU A 479 30.67 9.76 -31.87
C LEU A 479 30.18 8.33 -32.19
N GLU A 480 30.86 7.28 -31.70
CA GLU A 480 30.44 5.89 -31.88
C GLU A 480 29.12 5.60 -31.17
N ARG A 481 28.93 6.11 -29.95
CA ARG A 481 27.67 5.99 -29.21
C ARG A 481 26.48 6.58 -29.96
N VAL A 482 26.70 7.68 -30.68
CA VAL A 482 25.61 8.41 -31.36
C VAL A 482 25.53 8.13 -32.87
N LYS A 483 26.47 7.34 -33.43
CA LYS A 483 26.62 7.08 -34.87
C LYS A 483 25.32 6.67 -35.55
N HIS A 484 24.58 5.74 -34.96
CA HIS A 484 23.32 5.25 -35.52
C HIS A 484 22.28 6.37 -35.78
N TYR A 485 22.33 7.47 -35.02
CA TYR A 485 21.40 8.58 -35.16
C TYR A 485 21.84 9.61 -36.22
N PHE A 486 23.15 9.70 -36.49
CA PHE A 486 23.73 10.80 -37.27
C PHE A 486 24.53 10.35 -38.52
N GLU A 487 24.70 9.05 -38.76
CA GLU A 487 25.40 8.50 -39.93
C GLU A 487 24.86 8.97 -41.30
N LYS A 488 23.64 9.52 -41.37
CA LYS A 488 23.09 10.03 -42.63
C LYS A 488 23.57 11.43 -42.99
N PHE A 489 24.24 12.11 -42.07
CA PHE A 489 24.71 13.48 -42.24
C PHE A 489 26.16 13.46 -42.68
N ARG A 490 26.48 14.17 -43.76
CA ARG A 490 27.83 14.21 -44.33
C ARG A 490 28.83 14.84 -43.34
N GLU A 491 28.38 15.89 -42.66
CA GLU A 491 29.15 16.64 -41.67
C GLU A 491 29.53 15.78 -40.46
N PHE A 492 28.76 14.74 -40.15
CA PHE A 492 29.10 13.75 -39.13
C PHE A 492 30.27 12.87 -39.57
N HIS A 493 30.21 12.34 -40.79
CA HIS A 493 31.26 11.48 -41.35
C HIS A 493 32.61 12.18 -41.42
N GLU A 494 32.64 13.43 -41.86
CA GLU A 494 33.89 14.21 -41.95
C GLU A 494 34.60 14.37 -40.59
N VAL A 495 33.85 14.49 -39.49
CA VAL A 495 34.43 14.56 -38.13
C VAL A 495 34.79 13.17 -37.61
N TYR A 496 33.92 12.18 -37.84
CA TYR A 496 34.13 10.79 -37.41
C TYR A 496 35.39 10.19 -38.02
N ASP A 497 35.59 10.33 -39.33
CA ASP A 497 36.74 9.74 -40.02
C ASP A 497 38.06 10.38 -39.55
N ARG A 498 38.05 11.69 -39.26
CA ARG A 498 39.22 12.39 -38.73
C ARG A 498 39.51 12.01 -37.27
N ALA A 499 38.49 11.82 -36.45
CA ALA A 499 38.65 11.32 -35.08
C ALA A 499 39.17 9.88 -35.06
N LEU A 500 38.64 9.02 -35.95
CA LEU A 500 39.08 7.64 -36.11
C LEU A 500 40.54 7.58 -36.56
N ALA A 501 40.94 8.36 -37.57
CA ALA A 501 42.32 8.42 -38.03
C ALA A 501 43.30 8.87 -36.93
N TRP A 502 42.87 9.81 -36.08
CA TRP A 502 43.67 10.28 -34.95
C TRP A 502 43.87 9.19 -33.88
N GLU A 503 42.80 8.53 -33.46
CA GLU A 503 42.90 7.41 -32.49
C GLU A 503 43.67 6.23 -33.07
N GLN A 504 43.53 5.94 -34.37
CA GLN A 504 44.33 4.91 -35.04
C GLN A 504 45.83 5.24 -35.05
N ALA A 505 46.21 6.50 -35.28
CA ALA A 505 47.62 6.88 -35.23
C ALA A 505 48.20 6.71 -33.81
N ARG A 506 47.45 7.13 -32.78
CA ARG A 506 47.83 6.96 -31.38
C ARG A 506 47.92 5.48 -30.97
N ALA A 507 46.94 4.67 -31.37
CA ALA A 507 46.92 3.24 -31.14
C ALA A 507 48.14 2.55 -31.77
N ARG A 508 48.56 2.94 -32.98
CA ARG A 508 49.78 2.40 -33.62
C ARG A 508 51.03 2.69 -32.79
N GLU A 509 51.19 3.93 -32.33
CA GLU A 509 52.35 4.33 -31.51
C GLU A 509 52.41 3.59 -30.17
N GLU A 510 51.25 3.45 -29.49
CA GLU A 510 51.15 2.71 -28.23
C GLU A 510 51.45 1.22 -28.41
N VAL A 511 50.90 0.61 -29.46
CA VAL A 511 51.10 -0.82 -29.76
C VAL A 511 52.54 -1.10 -30.18
N GLU A 512 53.18 -0.21 -30.94
CA GLU A 512 54.60 -0.32 -31.28
C GLU A 512 55.48 -0.30 -30.02
N GLY A 513 55.20 0.61 -29.08
CA GLY A 513 55.88 0.64 -27.78
C GLY A 513 55.70 -0.65 -26.98
N ILE A 514 54.50 -1.23 -26.98
CA ILE A 514 54.19 -2.51 -26.31
C ILE A 514 54.92 -3.68 -26.98
N LEU A 515 54.97 -3.72 -28.32
CA LEU A 515 55.67 -4.76 -29.07
C LEU A 515 57.18 -4.72 -28.82
N VAL A 516 57.77 -3.52 -28.78
CA VAL A 516 59.19 -3.34 -28.44
C VAL A 516 59.45 -3.82 -27.01
N ALA A 517 58.56 -3.54 -26.06
CA ALA A 517 58.69 -4.00 -24.68
C ALA A 517 58.57 -5.53 -24.55
N ALA A 518 57.62 -6.14 -25.26
CA ALA A 518 57.37 -7.59 -25.24
C ALA A 518 58.52 -8.42 -25.85
N ASN A 519 59.25 -7.85 -26.80
CA ASN A 519 60.37 -8.52 -27.49
C ASN A 519 61.73 -8.30 -26.81
N ARG A 520 61.80 -7.63 -25.65
CA ARG A 520 63.06 -7.46 -24.91
C ARG A 520 63.58 -8.80 -24.37
N GLU A 521 64.89 -8.99 -24.43
CA GLU A 521 65.57 -10.11 -23.75
C GLU A 521 65.35 -10.00 -22.24
N GLY A 522 64.92 -11.10 -21.60
CA GLY A 522 64.55 -11.14 -20.17
C GLY A 522 63.07 -10.91 -19.86
N THR A 523 62.22 -10.70 -20.88
CA THR A 523 60.75 -10.63 -20.68
C THR A 523 60.22 -12.00 -20.25
N THR A 524 59.60 -12.05 -19.07
CA THR A 524 58.97 -13.28 -18.54
C THR A 524 57.65 -13.59 -19.26
N LEU A 525 57.19 -14.84 -19.21
CA LEU A 525 55.89 -15.24 -19.77
C LEU A 525 54.72 -14.39 -19.26
N SER A 526 54.69 -14.11 -17.95
CA SER A 526 53.67 -13.27 -17.32
C SER A 526 53.67 -11.84 -17.88
N GLN A 527 54.86 -11.25 -18.07
CA GLN A 527 55.00 -9.93 -18.68
C GLN A 527 54.58 -9.93 -20.16
N ALA A 528 54.94 -10.96 -20.93
CA ALA A 528 54.52 -11.10 -22.32
C ALA A 528 52.99 -11.24 -22.47
N GLN A 529 52.34 -12.00 -21.57
CA GLN A 529 50.87 -12.09 -21.52
C GLN A 529 50.21 -10.76 -21.13
N ALA A 530 50.81 -10.03 -20.18
CA ALA A 530 50.36 -8.69 -19.81
C ALA A 530 50.47 -7.70 -20.98
N PHE A 531 51.60 -7.73 -21.72
CA PHE A 531 51.77 -6.94 -22.94
C PHE A 531 50.78 -7.33 -24.04
N ALA A 532 50.47 -8.61 -24.22
CA ALA A 532 49.45 -9.04 -25.18
C ALA A 532 48.03 -8.61 -24.80
N SER A 533 47.74 -8.50 -23.51
CA SER A 533 46.48 -7.92 -23.02
C SER A 533 46.44 -6.41 -23.23
N ALA A 534 47.52 -5.70 -22.93
CA ALA A 534 47.64 -4.26 -23.14
C ALA A 534 47.54 -3.90 -24.64
N ALA A 535 48.24 -4.63 -25.52
CA ALA A 535 48.18 -4.44 -26.96
C ALA A 535 46.76 -4.69 -27.50
N ARG A 536 46.07 -5.75 -27.02
CA ARG A 536 44.67 -6.00 -27.42
C ARG A 536 43.73 -4.83 -27.09
N LYS A 537 43.95 -4.16 -25.96
CA LYS A 537 43.19 -2.95 -25.59
C LYS A 537 43.53 -1.75 -26.47
N ALA A 538 44.81 -1.52 -26.73
CA ALA A 538 45.26 -0.41 -27.58
C ALA A 538 44.84 -0.58 -29.05
N MET A 539 44.72 -1.83 -29.53
CA MET A 539 44.41 -2.15 -30.93
C MET A 539 42.93 -2.01 -31.33
N ILE A 540 42.01 -1.67 -30.41
CA ILE A 540 40.54 -1.74 -30.65
C ILE A 540 40.11 -1.03 -31.93
N HIS A 541 40.69 0.14 -32.22
CA HIS A 541 40.32 0.98 -33.36
C HIS A 541 41.15 0.72 -34.63
N LEU A 542 42.13 -0.18 -34.60
CA LEU A 542 42.97 -0.51 -35.76
C LEU A 542 42.24 -1.41 -36.79
N PRO A 543 42.61 -1.33 -38.08
CA PRO A 543 42.13 -2.24 -39.11
C PRO A 543 42.33 -3.72 -38.75
N LEU A 544 41.42 -4.59 -39.19
CA LEU A 544 41.46 -6.03 -38.86
C LEU A 544 42.78 -6.70 -39.28
N GLU A 545 43.29 -6.35 -40.45
CA GLU A 545 44.54 -6.90 -41.00
C GLU A 545 45.74 -6.59 -40.08
N GLU A 546 45.86 -5.34 -39.61
CA GLU A 546 46.91 -4.92 -38.67
C GLU A 546 46.79 -5.66 -37.32
N ARG A 547 45.55 -5.81 -36.81
CA ARG A 547 45.29 -6.52 -35.55
C ARG A 547 45.71 -7.99 -35.61
N VAL A 548 45.42 -8.67 -36.71
CA VAL A 548 45.78 -10.08 -36.91
C VAL A 548 47.30 -10.23 -36.98
N GLU A 549 47.98 -9.35 -37.71
CA GLU A 549 49.44 -9.42 -37.83
C GLU A 549 50.14 -9.19 -36.47
N ILE A 550 49.69 -8.20 -35.71
CA ILE A 550 50.25 -7.86 -34.40
C ILE A 550 49.93 -8.94 -33.37
N GLY A 551 48.70 -9.47 -33.38
CA GLY A 551 48.29 -10.61 -32.56
C GLY A 551 49.19 -11.82 -32.79
N ARG A 552 49.44 -12.17 -34.05
CA ARG A 552 50.34 -13.28 -34.42
C ARG A 552 51.77 -13.09 -33.89
N LYS A 553 52.32 -11.86 -33.94
CA LYS A 553 53.67 -11.57 -33.41
C LYS A 553 53.75 -11.76 -31.89
N LEU A 554 52.73 -11.33 -31.15
CA LEU A 554 52.65 -11.50 -29.70
C LEU A 554 52.39 -12.94 -29.28
N GLU A 555 51.55 -13.67 -30.02
CA GLU A 555 51.28 -15.09 -29.81
C GLU A 555 52.52 -15.94 -30.05
N ALA A 556 53.28 -15.67 -31.12
CA ALA A 556 54.57 -16.32 -31.37
C ALA A 556 55.55 -16.08 -30.22
N ARG A 557 55.64 -14.85 -29.72
CA ARG A 557 56.52 -14.51 -28.59
C ARG A 557 56.09 -15.18 -27.29
N ILE A 558 54.78 -15.26 -27.03
CA ILE A 558 54.25 -16.00 -25.87
C ILE A 558 54.59 -17.49 -26.01
N ALA A 559 54.39 -18.08 -27.19
CA ALA A 559 54.71 -19.48 -27.46
C ALA A 559 56.19 -19.81 -27.22
N GLU A 560 57.11 -18.91 -27.57
CA GLU A 560 58.56 -19.06 -27.28
C GLU A 560 58.90 -19.02 -25.78
N LEU A 561 58.08 -18.35 -24.97
CA LEU A 561 58.31 -18.13 -23.53
C LEU A 561 57.54 -19.11 -22.64
N ILE A 562 56.68 -19.96 -23.22
CA ILE A 562 55.99 -21.02 -22.49
C ILE A 562 57.01 -22.12 -22.18
N PRO A 563 57.33 -22.39 -20.89
CA PRO A 563 58.14 -23.55 -20.55
C PRO A 563 57.40 -24.82 -21.00
N VAL A 564 58.14 -25.79 -21.54
CA VAL A 564 57.58 -27.10 -21.91
C VAL A 564 57.22 -27.81 -20.60
N ASP A 565 55.93 -27.91 -20.31
CA ASP A 565 55.40 -28.61 -19.14
C ASP A 565 55.89 -30.07 -19.17
N LYS A 566 56.29 -30.59 -18.01
CA LYS A 566 56.75 -31.98 -17.90
C LYS A 566 55.56 -32.91 -18.14
N GLU A 567 55.79 -34.07 -18.76
CA GLU A 567 54.73 -35.04 -19.08
C GLU A 567 53.89 -35.44 -17.85
N GLU A 568 54.51 -35.54 -16.67
CA GLU A 568 53.83 -35.82 -15.38
C GLU A 568 52.84 -34.72 -14.97
N GLU A 569 53.19 -33.45 -15.15
CA GLU A 569 52.32 -32.30 -14.81
C GLU A 569 51.10 -32.23 -15.74
N LEU A 570 51.25 -32.64 -17.00
CA LEU A 570 50.15 -32.75 -17.96
C LEU A 570 49.19 -33.88 -17.61
N LEU A 571 49.68 -35.04 -17.14
CA LEU A 571 48.84 -36.14 -16.69
C LEU A 571 48.00 -35.77 -15.46
N GLU A 572 48.60 -35.08 -14.48
CA GLU A 572 47.88 -34.54 -13.31
C GLU A 572 46.83 -33.49 -13.72
N ALA A 573 47.19 -32.59 -14.64
CA ALA A 573 46.26 -31.59 -15.18
C ALA A 573 45.08 -32.25 -15.90
N TYR A 574 45.29 -33.36 -16.63
CA TYR A 574 44.21 -34.12 -17.27
C TYR A 574 43.19 -34.63 -16.25
N GLN A 575 43.65 -35.33 -15.20
CA GLN A 575 42.76 -35.85 -14.16
C GLN A 575 41.92 -34.75 -13.53
N TYR A 576 42.55 -33.63 -13.20
CA TYR A 576 41.89 -32.47 -12.65
C TYR A 576 40.87 -31.85 -13.64
N PHE A 577 41.20 -31.74 -14.93
CA PHE A 577 40.27 -31.22 -15.95
C PHE A 577 39.06 -32.11 -16.15
N VAL A 578 39.23 -33.44 -16.18
CA VAL A 578 38.13 -34.38 -16.29
C VAL A 578 37.23 -34.31 -15.05
N ARG A 579 37.81 -34.34 -13.85
CA ARG A 579 37.07 -34.23 -12.58
C ARG A 579 36.30 -32.92 -12.42
N SER A 580 36.85 -31.83 -12.96
CA SER A 580 36.22 -30.49 -12.94
C SER A 580 35.24 -30.26 -14.10
N GLY A 581 35.04 -31.25 -14.98
CA GLY A 581 34.14 -31.17 -16.14
C GLY A 581 34.62 -30.25 -17.27
N MET A 582 35.94 -30.00 -17.38
CA MET A 582 36.58 -29.20 -18.43
C MET A 582 37.02 -30.07 -19.61
N HIS A 583 36.06 -30.73 -20.27
CA HIS A 583 36.34 -31.71 -21.33
C HIS A 583 37.17 -31.14 -22.49
N ASP A 584 36.96 -29.88 -22.89
CA ASP A 584 37.77 -29.23 -23.94
C ASP A 584 39.27 -29.24 -23.61
N ARG A 585 39.61 -28.95 -22.35
CA ARG A 585 41.02 -28.87 -21.91
C ARG A 585 41.61 -30.25 -21.71
N ALA A 586 40.85 -31.19 -21.17
CA ALA A 586 41.25 -32.59 -21.10
C ALA A 586 41.56 -33.13 -22.51
N ALA A 587 40.72 -32.82 -23.51
CA ALA A 587 40.96 -33.20 -24.89
C ALA A 587 42.24 -32.59 -25.48
N MET A 588 42.54 -31.32 -25.16
CA MET A 588 43.81 -30.68 -25.58
C MET A 588 45.03 -31.36 -24.98
N VAL A 589 44.98 -31.71 -23.69
CA VAL A 589 46.08 -32.43 -23.01
C VAL A 589 46.25 -33.83 -23.61
N ARG A 590 45.14 -34.55 -23.85
CA ARG A 590 45.15 -35.87 -24.50
C ARG A 590 45.73 -35.82 -25.91
N ALA A 591 45.47 -34.75 -26.66
CA ALA A 591 46.04 -34.53 -27.99
C ALA A 591 47.55 -34.20 -27.94
N ALA A 592 48.03 -33.56 -26.86
CA ALA A 592 49.45 -33.25 -26.66
C ALA A 592 50.27 -34.50 -26.30
N LEU A 593 49.65 -35.53 -25.70
CA LEU A 593 50.30 -36.79 -25.29
C LEU A 593 49.66 -38.03 -25.97
N PRO A 594 49.72 -38.16 -27.31
CA PRO A 594 49.00 -39.20 -28.05
C PRO A 594 49.46 -40.64 -27.73
N THR A 595 50.66 -40.80 -27.14
CA THR A 595 51.23 -42.09 -26.73
C THR A 595 50.68 -42.63 -25.41
N HIS A 596 49.92 -41.83 -24.65
CA HIS A 596 49.43 -42.16 -23.31
C HIS A 596 47.92 -42.46 -23.25
N ASN A 597 47.28 -42.80 -24.38
CA ASN A 597 45.84 -43.05 -24.45
C ASN A 597 45.34 -44.12 -23.46
N GLU A 598 46.09 -45.20 -23.25
CA GLU A 598 45.70 -46.25 -22.27
C GLU A 598 45.67 -45.73 -20.83
N VAL A 599 46.55 -44.79 -20.48
CA VAL A 599 46.57 -44.15 -19.15
C VAL A 599 45.37 -43.22 -18.99
N PHE A 600 45.06 -42.43 -20.04
CA PHE A 600 43.87 -41.57 -20.03
C PHE A 600 42.57 -42.36 -19.94
N ASP A 601 42.44 -43.48 -20.66
CA ASP A 601 41.26 -44.35 -20.57
C ASP A 601 41.12 -44.97 -19.18
N GLY A 602 42.25 -45.29 -18.51
CA GLY A 602 42.28 -45.71 -17.11
C GLY A 602 41.76 -44.64 -16.16
N PHE A 603 42.20 -43.38 -16.31
CA PHE A 603 41.71 -42.26 -15.51
C PHE A 603 40.23 -41.96 -15.77
N ASP A 604 39.78 -42.00 -17.03
CA ASP A 604 38.38 -41.78 -17.40
C ASP A 604 37.48 -42.85 -16.74
N ALA A 605 37.92 -44.11 -16.70
CA ALA A 605 37.19 -45.19 -16.04
C ALA A 605 37.15 -45.04 -14.51
N GLU A 606 38.27 -44.67 -13.87
CA GLU A 606 38.35 -44.42 -12.43
C GLU A 606 37.45 -43.26 -12.02
N ILE A 607 37.52 -42.13 -12.73
CA ILE A 607 36.71 -40.94 -12.45
C ILE A 607 35.23 -41.22 -12.74
N ALA A 608 34.90 -41.94 -13.81
CA ALA A 608 33.52 -42.32 -14.10
C ALA A 608 32.91 -43.21 -12.99
N ALA A 609 33.71 -44.10 -12.40
CA ALA A 609 33.28 -44.91 -11.25
C ALA A 609 33.10 -44.06 -9.98
N ASP A 610 34.02 -43.12 -9.70
CA ASP A 610 33.93 -42.20 -8.56
C ASP A 610 32.71 -41.27 -8.65
N LEU A 611 32.39 -40.78 -9.85
CA LEU A 611 31.29 -39.86 -10.11
C LEU A 611 29.94 -40.55 -10.38
N ALA A 612 29.89 -41.89 -10.35
CA ALA A 612 28.67 -42.64 -10.62
C ALA A 612 27.60 -42.42 -9.52
N ILE A 613 26.35 -42.36 -9.96
CA ILE A 613 25.19 -42.31 -9.06
C ILE A 613 24.25 -43.45 -9.46
N ALA A 614 24.00 -44.37 -8.54
CA ALA A 614 23.07 -45.47 -8.78
C ALA A 614 21.64 -44.95 -8.64
N ARG A 615 20.81 -45.16 -9.67
CA ARG A 615 19.40 -44.76 -9.69
C ARG A 615 18.49 -45.97 -9.55
N THR A 616 17.48 -45.87 -8.68
CA THR A 616 16.35 -46.79 -8.60
C THR A 616 15.06 -45.99 -8.78
N PRO A 617 14.19 -46.32 -9.76
CA PRO A 617 12.91 -45.63 -9.92
C PRO A 617 12.02 -45.90 -8.71
N LEU A 618 11.30 -44.87 -8.25
CA LEU A 618 10.28 -44.98 -7.20
C LEU A 618 8.89 -44.89 -7.84
N ARG A 619 7.94 -45.66 -7.30
CA ARG A 619 6.53 -45.52 -7.69
C ARG A 619 5.95 -44.30 -6.99
N LEU A 620 5.57 -43.28 -7.76
CA LEU A 620 4.91 -42.09 -7.25
C LEU A 620 3.39 -42.27 -7.31
N GLU A 621 2.71 -42.12 -6.18
CA GLU A 621 1.25 -42.17 -6.08
C GLU A 621 0.70 -40.88 -5.48
N PHE A 622 -0.51 -40.49 -5.90
CA PHE A 622 -1.22 -39.36 -5.32
C PHE A 622 -2.45 -39.87 -4.56
N SER A 623 -2.65 -39.40 -3.33
CA SER A 623 -3.76 -39.82 -2.47
C SER A 623 -4.46 -38.61 -1.88
N GLU A 624 -5.79 -38.58 -1.96
CA GLU A 624 -6.61 -37.55 -1.32
C GLU A 624 -6.91 -37.86 0.15
N THR A 625 -6.74 -39.12 0.58
CA THR A 625 -7.12 -39.60 1.91
C THR A 625 -5.93 -39.82 2.85
N LEU A 626 -4.70 -39.58 2.38
CA LEU A 626 -3.50 -39.74 3.19
C LEU A 626 -3.60 -38.85 4.44
N GLN A 627 -3.45 -39.47 5.61
CA GLN A 627 -3.47 -38.75 6.89
C GLN A 627 -2.08 -38.21 7.20
N PRO A 628 -1.97 -36.95 7.64
CA PRO A 628 -0.69 -36.37 8.02
C PRO A 628 -0.17 -36.98 9.33
N ASP A 629 1.14 -37.22 9.39
CA ASP A 629 1.85 -37.50 10.64
C ASP A 629 2.72 -36.30 10.99
N PHE A 630 2.25 -35.48 11.93
CA PHE A 630 2.99 -34.31 12.45
C PHE A 630 3.66 -34.58 13.80
N PHE A 631 3.56 -35.80 14.33
CA PHE A 631 4.04 -36.13 15.67
C PHE A 631 5.35 -36.93 15.63
N ASN A 632 5.54 -37.76 14.60
CA ASN A 632 6.77 -38.53 14.42
C ASN A 632 7.77 -37.81 13.51
N ASN A 633 9.03 -38.24 13.57
CA ASN A 633 10.05 -37.76 12.65
C ASN A 633 9.74 -38.28 11.23
N PRO A 634 9.67 -37.40 10.22
CA PRO A 634 9.38 -37.81 8.86
C PRO A 634 10.50 -38.71 8.31
N PRO A 635 10.16 -39.73 7.51
CA PRO A 635 11.14 -40.67 6.94
C PRO A 635 12.04 -40.03 5.88
N LEU A 636 11.67 -38.86 5.37
CA LEU A 636 12.40 -38.10 4.36
C LEU A 636 12.62 -36.67 4.87
N TYR A 637 13.82 -36.14 4.65
CA TYR A 637 14.20 -34.78 5.03
C TYR A 637 14.28 -33.85 3.82
N TRP A 638 13.67 -32.68 3.88
CA TRP A 638 13.65 -31.74 2.77
C TRP A 638 14.98 -30.97 2.66
N ILE A 639 15.72 -31.19 1.56
CA ILE A 639 17.05 -30.57 1.34
C ILE A 639 17.04 -29.43 0.30
N GLY A 640 15.95 -29.27 -0.46
CA GLY A 640 15.81 -28.21 -1.44
C GLY A 640 14.68 -28.48 -2.44
N SER A 641 14.34 -27.47 -3.23
CA SER A 641 13.37 -27.59 -4.32
C SER A 641 13.65 -26.57 -5.43
N THR A 642 13.14 -26.86 -6.62
CA THR A 642 13.03 -25.90 -7.72
C THR A 642 11.55 -25.62 -7.99
N ASP A 643 11.23 -24.89 -9.04
CA ASP A 643 9.88 -24.70 -9.56
C ASP A 643 9.16 -25.99 -10.01
N ARG A 644 9.92 -27.09 -10.19
CA ARG A 644 9.45 -28.39 -10.67
C ARG A 644 9.88 -29.58 -9.81
N HIS A 645 11.08 -29.50 -9.24
CA HIS A 645 11.69 -30.62 -8.52
C HIS A 645 11.58 -30.44 -7.00
N ILE A 646 11.39 -31.55 -6.29
CA ILE A 646 11.54 -31.60 -4.83
C ILE A 646 12.67 -32.59 -4.53
N LEU A 647 13.67 -32.14 -3.76
CA LEU A 647 14.80 -32.96 -3.34
C LEU A 647 14.65 -33.30 -1.87
N LEU A 648 14.57 -34.59 -1.60
CA LEU A 648 14.39 -35.18 -0.29
C LEU A 648 15.58 -36.08 0.03
N ARG A 649 15.88 -36.24 1.32
CA ARG A 649 16.95 -37.11 1.80
C ARG A 649 16.37 -38.25 2.61
N GLU A 650 16.71 -39.48 2.22
CA GLU A 650 16.35 -40.68 2.97
C GLU A 650 17.41 -41.03 4.00
N GLN A 651 18.68 -41.02 3.59
CA GLN A 651 19.86 -41.32 4.38
C GLN A 651 21.01 -40.44 3.90
N ASP A 652 22.14 -40.43 4.60
CA ASP A 652 23.28 -39.57 4.27
C ASP A 652 23.67 -39.65 2.78
N ASP A 653 23.78 -40.85 2.22
CA ASP A 653 24.21 -41.14 0.86
C ASP A 653 23.06 -41.31 -0.16
N VAL A 654 21.82 -41.03 0.25
CA VAL A 654 20.62 -41.31 -0.55
C VAL A 654 19.71 -40.09 -0.67
N LEU A 655 19.51 -39.64 -1.90
CA LEU A 655 18.53 -38.62 -2.26
C LEU A 655 17.34 -39.22 -2.99
N VAL A 656 16.16 -38.67 -2.72
CA VAL A 656 14.95 -38.89 -3.49
C VAL A 656 14.62 -37.60 -4.22
N VAL A 657 14.57 -37.67 -5.55
CA VAL A 657 14.17 -36.53 -6.39
C VAL A 657 12.78 -36.82 -6.94
N VAL A 658 11.84 -35.92 -6.68
CA VAL A 658 10.49 -35.94 -7.24
C VAL A 658 10.41 -34.88 -8.32
N ASP A 659 10.01 -35.29 -9.51
CA ASP A 659 9.71 -34.42 -10.64
C ASP A 659 8.20 -34.31 -10.79
N LEU A 660 7.64 -33.16 -10.41
CA LEU A 660 6.20 -32.93 -10.46
C LEU A 660 5.66 -32.63 -11.86
N GLU A 661 6.51 -32.24 -12.81
CA GLU A 661 6.07 -32.01 -14.20
C GLU A 661 6.00 -33.33 -14.95
N LYS A 662 7.00 -34.21 -14.78
CA LYS A 662 6.98 -35.56 -15.37
C LYS A 662 6.15 -36.57 -14.56
N LEU A 663 5.74 -36.21 -13.34
CA LEU A 663 5.06 -37.08 -12.37
C LEU A 663 5.87 -38.36 -12.07
N GLN A 664 7.16 -38.19 -11.84
CA GLN A 664 8.10 -39.27 -11.60
C GLN A 664 8.90 -39.05 -10.30
N ALA A 665 9.38 -40.14 -9.71
CA ALA A 665 10.29 -40.07 -8.58
C ALA A 665 11.45 -41.06 -8.77
N GLY A 666 12.64 -40.66 -8.32
CA GLY A 666 13.84 -41.48 -8.40
C GLY A 666 14.61 -41.44 -7.09
N ARG A 667 15.13 -42.59 -6.68
CA ARG A 667 16.06 -42.75 -5.56
C ARG A 667 17.48 -42.83 -6.12
N TYR A 668 18.36 -41.95 -5.66
CA TYR A 668 19.72 -41.75 -6.13
C TYR A 668 20.70 -42.03 -4.99
N VAL A 669 21.67 -42.92 -5.22
CA VAL A 669 22.62 -43.38 -4.21
C VAL A 669 24.04 -43.10 -4.67
N SER A 670 24.80 -42.39 -3.84
CA SER A 670 26.23 -42.19 -4.04
C SER A 670 26.91 -41.74 -2.73
N PRO A 671 28.13 -42.21 -2.43
CA PRO A 671 28.88 -41.76 -1.25
C PRO A 671 29.07 -40.23 -1.18
N HIS A 672 29.17 -39.57 -2.34
CA HIS A 672 29.37 -38.12 -2.44
C HIS A 672 28.10 -37.31 -2.17
N LEU A 673 26.91 -37.91 -2.09
CA LEU A 673 25.68 -37.19 -1.74
C LEU A 673 25.59 -36.86 -0.24
N LYS A 674 26.50 -37.41 0.56
CA LYS A 674 26.59 -37.17 1.99
C LYS A 674 26.67 -35.68 2.32
N GLU A 675 25.74 -35.23 3.16
CA GLU A 675 25.71 -33.84 3.67
C GLU A 675 25.54 -32.75 2.59
N LEU A 676 25.24 -33.12 1.33
CA LEU A 676 25.01 -32.17 0.24
C LEU A 676 23.57 -31.61 0.17
N TYR A 677 23.46 -30.29 0.10
CA TYR A 677 22.19 -29.56 -0.07
C TYR A 677 22.10 -28.91 -1.44
N LEU A 678 20.88 -28.64 -1.90
CA LEU A 678 20.67 -27.92 -3.14
C LEU A 678 21.18 -26.48 -3.02
N TYR A 679 22.01 -26.06 -3.96
CA TYR A 679 22.62 -24.73 -4.00
C TYR A 679 22.09 -23.88 -5.17
N ASP A 680 22.07 -24.44 -6.38
CA ASP A 680 21.47 -23.85 -7.59
C ASP A 680 21.00 -24.99 -8.52
N ALA A 681 20.17 -24.68 -9.51
CA ALA A 681 19.72 -25.67 -10.49
C ALA A 681 19.41 -25.06 -11.86
N LEU A 682 19.53 -25.90 -12.89
CA LEU A 682 18.96 -25.69 -14.22
C LEU A 682 17.85 -26.75 -14.42
N PRO A 683 16.59 -26.43 -14.04
CA PRO A 683 15.52 -27.41 -14.04
C PRO A 683 15.18 -27.98 -15.42
N SER A 684 15.45 -27.25 -16.51
CA SER A 684 15.22 -27.74 -17.87
C SER A 684 16.11 -28.93 -18.23
N ASP A 685 17.29 -29.01 -17.62
CA ASP A 685 18.35 -29.96 -17.96
C ASP A 685 18.59 -30.97 -16.83
N ASP A 686 17.68 -31.04 -15.86
CA ASP A 686 17.76 -31.87 -14.65
C ASP A 686 19.16 -31.78 -13.98
N THR A 687 19.78 -30.59 -14.04
CA THR A 687 21.14 -30.32 -13.58
C THR A 687 21.10 -29.54 -12.27
N PHE A 688 21.79 -30.06 -11.27
CA PHE A 688 21.80 -29.54 -9.90
C PHE A 688 23.21 -29.21 -9.48
N LEU A 689 23.38 -28.05 -8.84
CA LEU A 689 24.59 -27.69 -8.11
C LEU A 689 24.32 -27.94 -6.63
N LEU A 690 25.15 -28.80 -6.04
CA LEU A 690 25.02 -29.24 -4.66
C LEU A 690 26.23 -28.73 -3.85
N SER A 691 26.00 -28.40 -2.58
CA SER A 691 27.01 -27.88 -1.67
C SER A 691 26.96 -28.55 -0.31
N ASP A 692 28.12 -28.79 0.27
CA ASP A 692 28.26 -29.10 1.70
C ASP A 692 28.30 -27.77 2.48
N PRO A 693 27.43 -27.54 3.48
CA PRO A 693 27.48 -26.37 4.35
C PRO A 693 28.77 -26.30 5.18
N LYS A 694 29.36 -27.45 5.55
CA LYS A 694 30.61 -27.52 6.32
C LYS A 694 31.84 -27.23 5.45
N ASN A 695 31.75 -27.53 4.16
CA ASN A 695 32.79 -27.26 3.18
C ASN A 695 32.22 -26.50 1.97
N PRO A 696 31.94 -25.19 2.13
CA PRO A 696 31.27 -24.41 1.09
C PRO A 696 32.13 -24.17 -0.15
N VAL A 697 33.43 -24.50 -0.10
CA VAL A 697 34.39 -24.26 -1.18
C VAL A 697 34.20 -25.23 -2.35
N HIS A 698 33.85 -26.49 -2.07
CA HIS A 698 33.63 -27.48 -3.12
C HIS A 698 32.16 -27.55 -3.50
N LYS A 699 31.88 -27.42 -4.79
CA LYS A 699 30.53 -27.60 -5.35
C LYS A 699 30.49 -28.80 -6.26
N TRP A 700 29.45 -29.60 -6.10
CA TRP A 700 29.21 -30.80 -6.89
C TRP A 700 28.11 -30.53 -7.90
N ARG A 701 28.44 -30.62 -9.18
CA ARG A 701 27.42 -30.54 -10.25
C ARG A 701 26.98 -31.95 -10.60
N ALA A 702 25.69 -32.25 -10.45
CA ALA A 702 25.10 -33.54 -10.78
C ALA A 702 23.99 -33.39 -11.82
N VAL A 703 23.80 -34.41 -12.64
CA VAL A 703 22.59 -34.59 -13.46
C VAL A 703 21.82 -35.73 -12.84
N LEU A 704 20.59 -35.47 -12.38
CA LEU A 704 19.73 -36.42 -11.70
C LEU A 704 18.43 -36.58 -12.50
N SER A 705 18.49 -37.41 -13.55
CA SER A 705 17.37 -37.63 -14.48
C SER A 705 17.14 -39.12 -14.73
N ASP A 706 16.11 -39.44 -15.52
CA ASP A 706 15.84 -40.80 -16.01
C ASP A 706 16.92 -41.32 -16.95
N GLU A 707 17.49 -40.43 -17.78
CA GLU A 707 18.44 -40.78 -18.84
C GLU A 707 19.89 -40.78 -18.35
N LYS A 708 20.21 -39.90 -17.41
CA LYS A 708 21.56 -39.70 -16.89
C LYS A 708 21.54 -39.46 -15.38
N SER A 709 22.35 -40.22 -14.66
CA SER A 709 22.51 -40.16 -13.20
C SER A 709 23.99 -40.21 -12.85
N ALA A 710 24.62 -39.04 -12.75
CA ALA A 710 26.04 -38.94 -12.42
C ALA A 710 26.40 -37.54 -11.93
N PHE A 711 27.47 -37.46 -11.13
CA PHE A 711 28.20 -36.23 -10.97
C PHE A 711 28.94 -35.91 -12.29
N THR A 712 28.95 -34.64 -12.65
CA THR A 712 29.55 -34.14 -13.91
C THR A 712 30.68 -33.15 -13.67
N ALA A 713 30.83 -32.67 -12.43
CA ALA A 713 32.01 -31.94 -11.98
C ALA A 713 32.05 -31.85 -10.45
N CYS A 714 33.25 -31.79 -9.89
CA CYS A 714 33.53 -31.24 -8.57
C CYS A 714 34.39 -29.99 -8.76
N VAL A 715 33.87 -28.82 -8.39
CA VAL A 715 34.49 -27.52 -8.67
C VAL A 715 34.94 -26.86 -7.38
N ASP A 716 36.18 -26.37 -7.33
CA ASP A 716 36.67 -25.47 -6.28
C ASP A 716 36.36 -24.03 -6.67
N ILE A 717 35.49 -23.36 -5.92
CA ILE A 717 35.04 -22.01 -6.28
C ILE A 717 36.13 -20.94 -6.10
N ARG A 718 37.23 -21.23 -5.39
CA ARG A 718 38.36 -20.29 -5.22
C ARG A 718 39.09 -20.02 -6.53
N GLU A 719 38.97 -20.92 -7.50
CA GLU A 719 39.56 -20.73 -8.83
C GLU A 719 38.93 -19.55 -9.60
N PHE A 720 37.75 -19.12 -9.17
CA PHE A 720 37.09 -17.96 -9.75
C PHE A 720 37.69 -16.64 -9.27
N CYS A 721 38.43 -16.65 -8.17
CA CYS A 721 39.16 -15.49 -7.64
C CYS A 721 40.35 -15.10 -8.52
N GLU A 722 40.74 -13.82 -8.45
CA GLU A 722 41.90 -13.29 -9.17
C GLU A 722 43.02 -12.86 -8.22
N SER A 723 42.66 -12.38 -7.02
CA SER A 723 43.56 -12.05 -5.91
C SER A 723 43.51 -13.11 -4.81
N GLY A 724 44.56 -13.18 -3.99
CA GLY A 724 44.53 -13.93 -2.72
C GLY A 724 43.58 -13.32 -1.68
N ASP A 725 43.22 -12.05 -1.86
CA ASP A 725 42.30 -11.31 -0.99
C ASP A 725 40.84 -11.42 -1.44
N ASP A 726 40.55 -12.15 -2.53
CA ASP A 726 39.20 -12.38 -3.01
C ASP A 726 38.59 -13.62 -2.36
N PHE A 727 37.35 -13.51 -1.88
CA PHE A 727 36.57 -14.62 -1.36
C PHE A 727 35.29 -14.84 -2.18
N PRO A 728 35.08 -16.01 -2.80
CA PRO A 728 33.88 -16.33 -3.53
C PRO A 728 32.77 -16.75 -2.55
N VAL A 729 31.62 -16.08 -2.64
CA VAL A 729 30.52 -16.25 -1.68
C VAL A 729 29.40 -17.07 -2.31
N TYR A 730 28.98 -16.66 -3.50
CA TYR A 730 27.91 -17.30 -4.25
C TYR A 730 28.36 -17.76 -5.63
N VAL A 731 27.85 -18.91 -6.07
CA VAL A 731 28.11 -19.46 -7.41
C VAL A 731 26.85 -20.03 -8.05
N PHE A 732 26.58 -19.62 -9.27
CA PHE A 732 25.41 -20.04 -10.04
C PHE A 732 25.85 -20.67 -11.37
N LEU A 733 25.11 -21.69 -11.81
CA LEU A 733 25.32 -22.37 -13.09
C LEU A 733 25.01 -21.41 -14.26
N SER A 734 25.65 -21.60 -15.42
CA SER A 734 25.21 -20.97 -16.65
C SER A 734 24.37 -21.91 -17.50
N SER A 735 23.26 -21.38 -18.02
CA SER A 735 22.41 -22.06 -19.00
C SER A 735 23.03 -22.17 -20.40
N GLU A 736 24.07 -21.39 -20.70
CA GLU A 736 24.70 -21.39 -22.03
C GLU A 736 25.79 -22.45 -22.17
N ARG A 737 26.57 -22.66 -21.10
CA ARG A 737 27.73 -23.56 -21.10
C ARG A 737 27.93 -24.15 -19.72
N SER A 738 28.14 -25.46 -19.64
CA SER A 738 28.40 -26.16 -18.38
C SER A 738 29.63 -25.61 -17.65
N THR A 739 30.68 -25.17 -18.34
CA THR A 739 31.91 -24.64 -17.73
C THR A 739 31.84 -23.18 -17.30
N ASP A 740 30.75 -22.48 -17.61
CA ASP A 740 30.57 -21.07 -17.28
C ASP A 740 29.76 -20.95 -15.98
N TYR A 741 30.24 -20.07 -15.09
CA TYR A 741 29.61 -19.82 -13.80
C TYR A 741 29.47 -18.33 -13.56
N TYR A 742 28.43 -17.96 -12.82
CA TYR A 742 28.30 -16.62 -12.24
C TYR A 742 28.74 -16.68 -10.79
N VAL A 743 29.64 -15.79 -10.39
CA VAL A 743 30.28 -15.84 -9.08
C VAL A 743 30.21 -14.48 -8.42
N VAL A 744 29.75 -14.45 -7.18
CA VAL A 744 29.80 -13.28 -6.30
C VAL A 744 31.10 -13.34 -5.51
N ILE A 745 31.91 -12.29 -5.61
CA ILE A 745 33.22 -12.20 -4.96
C ILE A 745 33.22 -10.99 -4.02
N TRP A 746 33.58 -11.23 -2.76
CA TRP A 746 33.86 -10.21 -1.75
C TRP A 746 35.38 -10.09 -1.54
N ASP A 747 35.80 -9.00 -0.92
CA ASP A 747 37.19 -8.76 -0.51
C ASP A 747 37.33 -9.19 0.96
N VAL A 748 38.31 -10.04 1.28
CA VAL A 748 38.52 -10.64 2.61
C VAL A 748 38.76 -9.57 3.67
N ASP A 749 39.48 -8.50 3.32
CA ASP A 749 39.78 -7.38 4.21
C ASP A 749 38.75 -6.25 4.11
N ASP A 750 37.67 -6.47 3.35
CA ASP A 750 36.65 -5.47 3.06
C ASP A 750 37.30 -4.18 2.46
N THR A 751 38.42 -4.29 1.75
CA THR A 751 39.15 -3.11 1.23
C THR A 751 38.64 -2.67 -0.15
N GLY A 752 38.25 -3.64 -0.98
CA GLY A 752 37.67 -3.44 -2.31
C GLY A 752 36.14 -3.56 -2.36
N PRO A 753 35.50 -3.04 -3.43
CA PRO A 753 34.08 -3.26 -3.68
C PRO A 753 33.81 -4.69 -4.15
N GLY A 754 32.72 -5.28 -3.64
CA GLY A 754 32.25 -6.59 -4.08
C GLY A 754 31.81 -6.57 -5.55
N ARG A 755 31.94 -7.72 -6.21
CA ARG A 755 31.67 -7.83 -7.65
C ARG A 755 31.05 -9.16 -8.04
N VAL A 756 30.17 -9.13 -9.04
CA VAL A 756 29.68 -10.34 -9.71
C VAL A 756 30.45 -10.52 -11.00
N VAL A 757 30.97 -11.71 -11.22
CA VAL A 757 31.70 -12.07 -12.44
C VAL A 757 31.05 -13.25 -13.13
N ARG A 758 31.03 -13.24 -14.46
CA ARG A 758 30.72 -14.43 -15.25
C ARG A 758 32.03 -15.00 -15.79
N LYS A 759 32.48 -16.15 -15.27
CA LYS A 759 33.80 -16.71 -15.55
C LYS A 759 33.68 -18.15 -16.05
N LYS A 760 34.50 -18.48 -17.05
CA LYS A 760 34.69 -19.87 -17.52
C LYS A 760 35.77 -20.53 -16.66
N LEU A 761 35.50 -21.74 -16.17
CA LEU A 761 36.44 -22.49 -15.34
C LEU A 761 37.81 -22.65 -16.04
N GLY A 762 38.89 -22.46 -15.27
CA GLY A 762 40.26 -22.51 -15.75
C GLY A 762 40.75 -21.32 -16.59
N ASN A 763 39.90 -20.38 -17.00
CA ASN A 763 40.31 -19.24 -17.81
C ASN A 763 40.55 -17.97 -16.95
N ARG A 764 41.68 -17.28 -17.18
CA ARG A 764 42.06 -16.03 -16.49
C ARG A 764 41.67 -14.76 -17.26
N SER A 765 41.10 -14.87 -18.46
CA SER A 765 40.72 -13.71 -19.28
C SER A 765 39.53 -12.94 -18.70
N GLN A 766 39.45 -11.64 -19.03
CA GLN A 766 38.43 -10.70 -18.53
C GLN A 766 37.00 -11.26 -18.66
N ALA A 767 36.41 -11.57 -17.51
CA ALA A 767 35.01 -11.89 -17.34
C ALA A 767 34.13 -10.65 -17.53
N ALA A 768 32.88 -10.83 -17.97
CA ALA A 768 31.87 -9.81 -17.73
C ALA A 768 31.79 -9.59 -16.20
N THR A 769 31.91 -8.34 -15.76
CA THR A 769 31.94 -7.99 -14.34
C THR A 769 30.94 -6.88 -14.08
N VAL A 770 30.16 -7.02 -13.01
CA VAL A 770 29.29 -5.97 -12.49
C VAL A 770 29.69 -5.59 -11.09
N ARG A 771 29.68 -4.28 -10.84
CA ARG A 771 29.84 -3.68 -9.52
C ARG A 771 28.62 -2.81 -9.19
N VAL A 772 28.33 -2.71 -7.90
CA VAL A 772 27.24 -1.88 -7.37
C VAL A 772 27.90 -0.75 -6.56
N GLY A 773 28.28 0.32 -7.26
CA GLY A 773 29.02 1.44 -6.66
C GLY A 773 30.33 0.99 -6.01
N ASN A 774 30.60 1.51 -4.80
CA ASN A 774 31.76 1.14 -3.98
C ASN A 774 31.37 0.21 -2.81
N LYS A 775 30.24 -0.51 -2.91
CA LYS A 775 29.72 -1.34 -1.83
C LYS A 775 30.51 -2.64 -1.77
N LYS A 776 30.85 -3.06 -0.55
CA LYS A 776 31.71 -4.21 -0.28
C LYS A 776 30.92 -5.52 -0.33
N ARG A 777 29.77 -5.54 0.32
CA ARG A 777 28.83 -6.65 0.31
C ARG A 777 27.79 -6.44 -0.76
N ILE A 778 27.78 -7.37 -1.71
CA ILE A 778 26.80 -7.44 -2.77
C ILE A 778 26.12 -8.81 -2.76
N GLU A 779 24.89 -8.82 -3.25
CA GLU A 779 24.05 -9.99 -3.31
C GLU A 779 23.56 -10.23 -4.72
N MET A 780 23.17 -11.48 -4.96
CA MET A 780 22.72 -11.95 -6.25
C MET A 780 21.57 -12.94 -6.09
N VAL A 781 20.46 -12.67 -6.75
CA VAL A 781 19.26 -13.53 -6.78
C VAL A 781 18.93 -13.88 -8.21
N ARG A 782 18.75 -15.17 -8.51
CA ARG A 782 18.42 -15.64 -9.87
C ARG A 782 16.93 -15.43 -10.17
N THR A 783 16.65 -14.68 -11.25
CA THR A 783 15.27 -14.44 -11.73
C THR A 783 14.86 -15.31 -12.91
N SER A 784 15.82 -15.87 -13.65
CA SER A 784 15.54 -16.79 -14.75
C SER A 784 16.73 -17.73 -14.98
N CYS A 785 16.42 -18.98 -15.36
CA CYS A 785 17.41 -19.97 -15.83
C CYS A 785 17.53 -19.98 -17.35
N TYR A 786 16.54 -19.48 -18.13
CA TYR A 786 16.61 -19.51 -19.59
C TYR A 786 15.81 -18.36 -20.25
N PRO A 787 16.48 -17.31 -20.76
CA PRO A 787 17.90 -17.01 -20.59
C PRO A 787 18.23 -16.65 -19.13
N ASP A 788 19.50 -16.81 -18.73
CA ASP A 788 19.99 -16.39 -17.42
C ASP A 788 19.67 -14.92 -17.13
N LYS A 789 19.00 -14.65 -16.00
CA LYS A 789 18.76 -13.30 -15.48
C LYS A 789 18.92 -13.26 -13.97
N PHE A 790 19.40 -12.13 -13.46
CA PHE A 790 19.74 -11.95 -12.06
C PHE A 790 19.35 -10.56 -11.56
N ILE A 791 19.00 -10.48 -10.28
CA ILE A 791 19.01 -9.25 -9.50
C ILE A 791 20.37 -9.20 -8.80
N ILE A 792 21.09 -8.10 -8.95
CA ILE A 792 22.41 -7.87 -8.34
C ILE A 792 22.40 -6.54 -7.64
N GLY A 793 22.73 -6.49 -6.36
CA GLY A 793 22.60 -5.26 -5.60
C GLY A 793 23.32 -5.23 -4.26
N SER A 794 23.16 -4.13 -3.55
CA SER A 794 23.57 -3.89 -2.16
C SER A 794 22.38 -3.37 -1.36
N GLU A 795 22.60 -3.00 -0.10
CA GLU A 795 21.56 -2.52 0.85
C GLU A 795 20.61 -1.44 0.30
N ASP A 796 21.08 -0.62 -0.63
CA ASP A 796 20.39 0.58 -1.12
C ASP A 796 20.03 0.53 -2.61
N LEU A 797 20.51 -0.47 -3.35
CA LEU A 797 20.37 -0.48 -4.80
C LEU A 797 20.38 -1.91 -5.35
N MET A 798 19.36 -2.25 -6.14
CA MET A 798 19.32 -3.49 -6.91
C MET A 798 19.27 -3.22 -8.42
N LYS A 799 20.05 -3.98 -9.19
CA LYS A 799 20.14 -3.92 -10.64
C LYS A 799 19.65 -5.23 -11.23
N PHE A 800 18.77 -5.14 -12.23
CA PHE A 800 18.34 -6.30 -12.99
C PHE A 800 19.31 -6.50 -14.15
N CYS A 801 19.97 -7.65 -14.18
CA CYS A 801 21.04 -7.97 -15.13
C CYS A 801 20.66 -9.17 -15.98
N VAL A 802 20.94 -9.10 -17.28
CA VAL A 802 20.83 -10.24 -18.19
C VAL A 802 22.08 -11.13 -18.13
N LYS A 803 22.05 -12.26 -18.83
CA LYS A 803 23.11 -13.28 -18.96
C LYS A 803 24.55 -12.78 -19.16
N ASN A 804 24.77 -11.59 -19.70
CA ASN A 804 26.11 -10.99 -19.85
C ASN A 804 26.46 -10.01 -18.73
N LEU A 805 25.72 -10.07 -17.62
CA LEU A 805 25.76 -9.11 -16.52
C LEU A 805 25.56 -7.67 -17.01
N THR A 806 24.78 -7.48 -18.08
CA THR A 806 24.42 -6.13 -18.54
C THR A 806 23.18 -5.66 -17.79
N PRO A 807 23.21 -4.50 -17.12
CA PRO A 807 22.05 -3.99 -16.40
C PRO A 807 20.95 -3.53 -17.37
N GLU A 808 19.73 -4.07 -17.23
CA GLU A 808 18.52 -3.61 -17.94
C GLU A 808 17.94 -2.37 -17.26
N TYR A 809 17.79 -2.40 -15.93
CA TYR A 809 17.30 -1.28 -15.12
C TYR A 809 17.74 -1.42 -13.65
N SER A 810 17.54 -0.37 -12.85
CA SER A 810 17.89 -0.34 -11.41
C SER A 810 16.72 0.16 -10.57
N LEU A 811 16.65 -0.29 -9.32
CA LEU A 811 15.65 0.10 -8.33
C LEU A 811 16.32 0.39 -6.99
N ASP A 812 15.81 1.40 -6.28
CA ASP A 812 16.28 1.80 -4.94
C ASP A 812 15.67 0.86 -3.87
N LEU A 813 16.06 -0.41 -3.91
CA LEU A 813 15.66 -1.48 -2.98
C LEU A 813 16.83 -2.43 -2.76
N SER A 814 16.89 -3.08 -1.60
CA SER A 814 17.90 -4.10 -1.32
C SER A 814 17.52 -5.44 -1.94
N PRO A 815 18.45 -6.19 -2.56
CA PRO A 815 18.20 -7.59 -2.92
C PRO A 815 17.81 -8.46 -1.71
N LYS A 816 18.28 -8.12 -0.49
CA LYS A 816 17.89 -8.80 0.76
C LYS A 816 16.39 -8.78 1.01
N ASP A 817 15.72 -7.76 0.49
CA ASP A 817 14.28 -7.59 0.64
C ASP A 817 13.51 -8.52 -0.31
N VAL A 818 14.15 -9.04 -1.36
CA VAL A 818 13.54 -9.98 -2.32
C VAL A 818 13.42 -11.35 -1.66
N TRP A 819 12.17 -11.77 -1.49
CA TRP A 819 11.81 -12.98 -0.79
C TRP A 819 11.72 -14.21 -1.71
N GLU A 820 11.00 -14.06 -2.82
CA GLU A 820 10.68 -15.17 -3.72
C GLU A 820 10.54 -14.66 -5.14
N VAL A 821 10.99 -15.44 -6.12
CA VAL A 821 10.81 -15.10 -7.53
C VAL A 821 9.92 -16.14 -8.20
N ASP A 822 8.71 -15.74 -8.57
CA ASP A 822 7.82 -16.56 -9.38
C ASP A 822 8.16 -16.39 -10.86
N ARG A 823 9.10 -17.22 -11.31
CA ARG A 823 9.62 -17.23 -12.69
C ARG A 823 8.52 -17.48 -13.72
N ALA A 824 7.57 -18.38 -13.42
CA ALA A 824 6.52 -18.73 -14.37
C ALA A 824 5.49 -17.60 -14.54
N LYS A 825 5.18 -16.85 -13.47
CA LYS A 825 4.27 -15.69 -13.54
C LYS A 825 4.97 -14.37 -13.85
N GLY A 826 6.30 -14.34 -13.85
CA GLY A 826 7.08 -13.13 -14.13
C GLY A 826 7.05 -12.10 -12.99
N HIS A 827 6.93 -12.56 -11.75
CA HIS A 827 6.83 -11.69 -10.57
C HIS A 827 7.94 -11.98 -9.56
N PHE A 828 8.26 -11.00 -8.73
CA PHE A 828 9.02 -11.21 -7.51
C PHE A 828 8.28 -10.62 -6.32
N TYR A 829 8.47 -11.26 -5.17
CA TYR A 829 7.93 -10.88 -3.88
C TYR A 829 9.05 -10.23 -3.09
N TYR A 830 8.78 -9.08 -2.50
CA TYR A 830 9.76 -8.36 -1.69
C TYR A 830 9.09 -7.67 -0.50
N PHE A 831 9.88 -7.36 0.51
CA PHE A 831 9.42 -6.61 1.67
C PHE A 831 9.72 -5.12 1.51
N ASP A 832 8.77 -4.27 1.87
CA ASP A 832 8.99 -2.83 1.97
C ASP A 832 8.25 -2.33 3.20
N ARG A 833 9.01 -1.84 4.18
CA ARG A 833 8.54 -1.39 5.50
C ARG A 833 7.59 -2.39 6.14
N ALA A 834 8.11 -3.57 6.45
CA ALA A 834 7.39 -4.65 7.13
C ALA A 834 6.23 -5.31 6.38
N ILE A 835 5.92 -4.87 5.16
CA ILE A 835 4.77 -5.36 4.38
C ILE A 835 5.28 -6.14 3.17
N LEU A 836 4.73 -7.33 2.96
CA LEU A 836 4.95 -8.11 1.75
C LEU A 836 4.32 -7.39 0.54
N LYS A 837 5.10 -7.26 -0.52
CA LYS A 837 4.67 -6.74 -1.81
C LYS A 837 5.05 -7.70 -2.92
N ARG A 838 4.29 -7.65 -4.01
CA ARG A 838 4.58 -8.34 -5.27
C ARG A 838 4.79 -7.30 -6.35
N ALA A 839 5.80 -7.46 -7.18
CA ALA A 839 6.00 -6.66 -8.39
C ALA A 839 6.39 -7.49 -9.61
N ASP A 840 6.18 -6.92 -10.79
CA ASP A 840 6.59 -7.54 -12.05
C ASP A 840 8.10 -7.45 -12.26
N LEU A 841 8.68 -8.53 -12.79
CA LEU A 841 10.09 -8.61 -13.21
C LEU A 841 10.40 -7.74 -14.44
N ILE A 842 9.38 -7.21 -15.12
CA ILE A 842 9.55 -6.33 -16.29
C ILE A 842 9.02 -4.94 -15.91
N GLY A 843 9.90 -3.95 -15.82
CA GLY A 843 9.53 -2.54 -15.65
C GLY A 843 9.04 -2.13 -14.26
N TYR A 844 8.80 -3.08 -13.33
CA TYR A 844 8.40 -2.80 -11.94
C TYR A 844 7.12 -1.94 -11.82
N GLU A 845 6.19 -2.12 -12.76
CA GLU A 845 5.00 -1.27 -12.93
C GLU A 845 3.82 -1.75 -12.07
N ASN A 846 3.52 -3.05 -12.06
CA ASN A 846 2.38 -3.60 -11.32
C ASN A 846 2.78 -4.01 -9.91
N ARG A 847 2.37 -3.23 -8.90
CA ARG A 847 2.63 -3.54 -7.49
C ARG A 847 1.36 -3.96 -6.77
N VAL A 848 1.41 -5.09 -6.09
CA VAL A 848 0.36 -5.55 -5.16
C VAL A 848 0.93 -5.54 -3.76
N THR A 849 0.17 -4.98 -2.83
CA THR A 849 0.52 -4.89 -1.41
C THR A 849 -0.38 -5.82 -0.61
N TYR A 850 0.20 -6.60 0.30
CA TYR A 850 -0.54 -7.50 1.20
C TYR A 850 -0.60 -6.87 2.61
N PRO A 851 -1.63 -6.06 2.93
CA PRO A 851 -1.65 -5.27 4.17
C PRO A 851 -1.71 -6.13 5.45
N ASN A 852 -2.20 -7.37 5.34
CA ASN A 852 -2.32 -8.33 6.44
C ASN A 852 -1.05 -9.19 6.62
N SER A 853 0.10 -8.71 6.13
CA SER A 853 1.39 -9.38 6.27
C SER A 853 2.36 -8.77 7.30
N PRO A 854 1.95 -7.96 8.31
CA PRO A 854 2.90 -7.21 9.15
C PRO A 854 3.81 -8.11 10.00
N CYS A 855 3.42 -9.35 10.29
CA CYS A 855 4.30 -10.31 10.96
C CYS A 855 5.51 -10.72 10.12
N CYS A 856 5.49 -10.48 8.80
CA CYS A 856 6.61 -10.84 7.95
C CYS A 856 7.90 -10.07 8.26
N TYR A 857 7.79 -8.88 8.85
CA TYR A 857 8.95 -8.16 9.38
C TYR A 857 9.63 -8.93 10.50
N PHE A 858 8.85 -9.36 11.50
CA PHE A 858 9.34 -10.19 12.59
C PHE A 858 9.99 -11.47 12.05
N PHE A 859 9.37 -12.11 11.06
CA PHE A 859 9.97 -13.28 10.41
C PHE A 859 11.24 -12.97 9.62
N ALA A 860 11.39 -11.76 9.07
CA ALA A 860 12.61 -11.33 8.40
C ALA A 860 13.78 -11.15 9.36
N GLU A 861 13.51 -10.67 10.57
CA GLU A 861 14.55 -10.36 11.55
C GLU A 861 14.95 -11.58 12.39
N TYR A 862 14.00 -12.46 12.73
CA TYR A 862 14.22 -13.52 13.74
C TYR A 862 14.14 -14.96 13.21
N HIS A 863 13.69 -15.19 11.97
CA HIS A 863 13.44 -16.55 11.47
C HIS A 863 13.99 -16.79 10.06
N SER A 864 14.46 -18.02 9.82
CA SER A 864 14.81 -18.44 8.47
C SER A 864 13.51 -18.79 7.74
N LYS A 865 13.14 -17.98 6.78
CA LYS A 865 11.97 -18.23 5.94
C LYS A 865 12.37 -19.20 4.80
N ILE A 866 11.51 -20.15 4.44
CA ILE A 866 11.88 -21.32 3.62
C ILE A 866 11.36 -21.22 2.18
N ALA A 867 10.06 -21.00 2.04
CA ALA A 867 9.40 -20.92 0.73
C ALA A 867 8.11 -20.12 0.86
N LEU A 868 7.73 -19.42 -0.22
CA LEU A 868 6.45 -18.74 -0.32
C LEU A 868 5.55 -19.43 -1.35
N SER A 869 4.28 -19.60 -1.01
CA SER A 869 3.24 -20.06 -1.92
C SER A 869 2.32 -18.90 -2.31
N PRO A 870 2.39 -18.42 -3.56
CA PRO A 870 1.44 -17.45 -4.09
C PRO A 870 0.02 -18.00 -4.21
N GLU A 871 -0.14 -19.30 -4.48
CA GLU A 871 -1.46 -19.90 -4.75
C GLU A 871 -2.29 -20.03 -3.47
N THR A 872 -1.63 -20.37 -2.35
CA THR A 872 -2.30 -20.56 -1.07
C THR A 872 -2.19 -19.34 -0.16
N ASN A 873 -1.50 -18.28 -0.59
CA ASN A 873 -1.20 -17.09 0.20
C ASN A 873 -0.47 -17.38 1.52
N THR A 874 0.45 -18.36 1.51
CA THR A 874 1.16 -18.80 2.72
C THR A 874 2.66 -18.72 2.58
N LEU A 875 3.34 -18.36 3.67
CA LEU A 875 4.77 -18.35 3.84
C LEU A 875 5.17 -19.46 4.82
N MET A 876 6.17 -20.28 4.49
CA MET A 876 6.70 -21.29 5.41
C MET A 876 7.92 -20.77 6.16
N LEU A 877 7.91 -20.93 7.48
CA LEU A 877 8.90 -20.42 8.41
C LEU A 877 9.66 -21.58 9.05
N ARG A 878 10.99 -21.48 9.20
CA ARG A 878 11.83 -22.41 9.95
C ARG A 878 11.90 -22.00 11.41
N LEU A 879 11.61 -22.94 12.29
CA LEU A 879 11.60 -22.81 13.75
C LEU A 879 12.53 -23.90 14.34
N GLY A 880 13.82 -23.83 14.02
CA GLY A 880 14.77 -24.89 14.33
C GLY A 880 14.47 -26.18 13.58
N LYS A 881 14.15 -27.27 14.30
CA LYS A 881 13.76 -28.57 13.72
C LYS A 881 12.27 -28.62 13.29
N LYS A 882 11.50 -27.58 13.63
CA LYS A 882 10.10 -27.43 13.25
C LYS A 882 9.93 -26.36 12.17
N ALA A 883 8.72 -26.27 11.62
CA ALA A 883 8.28 -25.22 10.74
C ALA A 883 6.81 -24.87 11.02
N ALA A 884 6.39 -23.70 10.53
CA ALA A 884 5.01 -23.25 10.57
C ALA A 884 4.63 -22.58 9.24
N LEU A 885 3.35 -22.60 8.88
CA LEU A 885 2.81 -21.84 7.77
C LEU A 885 2.15 -20.56 8.29
N TYR A 886 2.49 -19.42 7.71
CA TYR A 886 1.87 -18.13 7.96
C TYR A 886 1.06 -17.70 6.75
N ASN A 887 -0.24 -17.46 6.92
CA ASN A 887 -1.11 -16.92 5.89
C ASN A 887 -1.03 -15.38 5.90
N TYR A 888 -0.31 -14.81 4.95
CA TYR A 888 -0.06 -13.37 4.86
C TYR A 888 -1.26 -12.56 4.34
N THR A 889 -2.38 -13.22 4.04
CA THR A 889 -3.64 -12.56 3.66
C THR A 889 -4.64 -12.52 4.81
N THR A 890 -4.75 -13.58 5.62
CA THR A 890 -5.67 -13.64 6.78
C THR A 890 -4.98 -13.28 8.10
N ASN A 891 -3.64 -13.19 8.10
CA ASN A 891 -2.83 -12.99 9.30
C ASN A 891 -3.01 -14.12 10.32
N GLU A 892 -3.02 -15.36 9.84
CA GLU A 892 -3.10 -16.57 10.67
C GLU A 892 -1.78 -17.32 10.58
N ILE A 893 -1.38 -17.98 11.66
CA ILE A 893 -0.20 -18.85 11.72
C ILE A 893 -0.62 -20.25 12.18
N SER A 894 -0.06 -21.28 11.53
CA SER A 894 -0.32 -22.66 11.90
C SER A 894 0.47 -23.04 13.16
N HIS A 895 -0.02 -24.05 13.87
CA HIS A 895 0.77 -24.73 14.90
C HIS A 895 2.08 -25.29 14.34
N PRO A 896 3.20 -25.26 15.08
CA PRO A 896 4.48 -25.77 14.60
C PRO A 896 4.49 -27.29 14.38
N PHE A 897 4.92 -27.71 13.19
CA PHE A 897 5.06 -29.12 12.79
C PHE A 897 6.53 -29.45 12.44
N PRO A 898 6.96 -30.72 12.39
CA PRO A 898 8.33 -31.07 12.01
C PRO A 898 8.66 -30.58 10.59
N LEU A 899 9.83 -29.96 10.40
CA LEU A 899 10.19 -29.21 9.18
C LEU A 899 9.97 -29.97 7.86
N SER A 900 10.18 -31.30 7.85
CA SER A 900 10.05 -32.11 6.63
C SER A 900 8.73 -32.85 6.50
N SER A 901 7.74 -32.53 7.34
CA SER A 901 6.39 -33.12 7.25
C SER A 901 5.56 -32.47 6.14
N VAL A 902 5.87 -31.20 5.83
CA VAL A 902 5.26 -30.44 4.73
C VAL A 902 6.37 -29.85 3.89
N PHE A 903 6.29 -29.99 2.58
CA PHE A 903 7.26 -29.43 1.64
C PHE A 903 6.58 -28.98 0.35
N GLY A 904 7.29 -28.22 -0.47
CA GLY A 904 6.76 -27.66 -1.72
C GLY A 904 7.86 -27.38 -2.73
N THR A 905 7.44 -26.92 -3.92
CA THR A 905 8.32 -26.33 -4.93
C THR A 905 8.77 -24.92 -4.52
N ARG A 906 9.60 -24.26 -5.34
CA ARG A 906 10.01 -22.87 -5.15
C ARG A 906 9.77 -22.00 -6.40
N PRO A 907 8.81 -21.04 -6.37
CA PRO A 907 7.82 -20.85 -5.31
C PRO A 907 6.92 -22.08 -5.16
N ALA A 908 6.32 -22.26 -3.98
CA ALA A 908 5.42 -23.38 -3.73
C ALA A 908 4.14 -23.20 -4.55
N ARG A 909 3.88 -24.13 -5.49
CA ARG A 909 2.61 -24.20 -6.22
C ARG A 909 1.53 -24.82 -5.37
N SER A 910 1.93 -25.81 -4.59
CA SER A 910 1.15 -26.36 -3.50
C SER A 910 2.07 -26.89 -2.40
N TRP A 911 1.46 -27.24 -1.28
CA TRP A 911 2.10 -27.92 -0.16
C TRP A 911 1.76 -29.39 -0.19
N TYR A 912 2.76 -30.23 0.03
CA TYR A 912 2.62 -31.68 -0.01
C TYR A 912 3.00 -32.28 1.34
N ILE A 913 2.24 -33.29 1.74
CA ILE A 913 2.65 -34.27 2.74
C ILE A 913 2.97 -35.58 2.02
N CYS A 914 3.81 -36.41 2.63
CA CYS A 914 4.15 -37.71 2.05
C CYS A 914 4.13 -38.85 3.04
N ASP A 915 3.89 -40.03 2.50
CA ASP A 915 4.19 -41.32 3.12
C ASP A 915 5.16 -42.07 2.21
N TYR A 916 6.26 -42.53 2.81
CA TYR A 916 7.35 -43.17 2.08
C TYR A 916 7.56 -44.58 2.61
N ASN A 917 7.29 -45.57 1.75
CA ASN A 917 7.53 -46.97 2.05
C ASN A 917 8.78 -47.45 1.32
N LYS A 918 9.87 -47.59 2.08
CA LYS A 918 11.18 -48.02 1.59
C LYS A 918 11.19 -49.45 1.05
N GLU A 919 10.41 -50.36 1.62
CA GLU A 919 10.39 -51.78 1.20
C GLU A 919 9.73 -51.96 -0.16
N THR A 920 8.67 -51.20 -0.41
CA THR A 920 7.91 -51.23 -1.68
C THR A 920 8.36 -50.15 -2.66
N LEU A 921 9.35 -49.33 -2.30
CA LEU A 921 9.87 -48.21 -3.09
C LEU A 921 8.75 -47.31 -3.63
N THR A 922 7.74 -47.06 -2.77
CA THR A 922 6.56 -46.27 -3.11
C THR A 922 6.56 -44.98 -2.30
N LEU A 923 6.39 -43.86 -2.99
CA LEU A 923 6.23 -42.54 -2.41
C LEU A 923 4.81 -42.06 -2.72
N THR A 924 4.00 -41.92 -1.68
CA THR A 924 2.63 -41.39 -1.79
C THR A 924 2.64 -39.92 -1.39
N LEU A 925 2.15 -39.05 -2.27
CA LEU A 925 2.01 -37.62 -2.01
C LEU A 925 0.53 -37.26 -1.86
N ARG A 926 0.24 -36.32 -0.96
CA ARG A 926 -1.05 -35.62 -0.92
C ARG A 926 -0.81 -34.14 -1.03
N ASP A 927 -1.47 -33.52 -2.00
CA ASP A 927 -1.59 -32.06 -2.08
C ASP A 927 -2.54 -31.60 -0.96
N ILE A 928 -2.01 -30.80 -0.03
CA ILE A 928 -2.79 -30.21 1.07
C ILE A 928 -3.02 -28.71 0.87
N GLY A 929 -2.69 -28.13 -0.28
CA GLY A 929 -2.78 -26.69 -0.51
C GLY A 929 -4.19 -26.13 -0.28
N LYS A 930 -5.22 -26.85 -0.74
CA LYS A 930 -6.64 -26.48 -0.55
C LYS A 930 -7.18 -26.88 0.83
N ASP A 931 -6.74 -28.00 1.36
CA ASP A 931 -7.26 -28.59 2.61
C ASP A 931 -6.44 -28.22 3.85
N ARG A 932 -5.42 -27.36 3.72
CA ARG A 932 -4.50 -26.99 4.81
C ARG A 932 -5.20 -26.48 6.08
N ASN A 933 -6.37 -25.86 5.95
CA ASN A 933 -7.15 -25.37 7.09
C ASN A 933 -7.87 -26.49 7.85
N GLN A 934 -8.04 -27.66 7.23
CA GLN A 934 -8.58 -28.87 7.86
C GLN A 934 -7.47 -29.76 8.41
N VAL A 935 -6.29 -29.69 7.80
CA VAL A 935 -5.12 -30.53 8.10
C VAL A 935 -4.25 -29.94 9.22
N LEU A 936 -4.10 -28.62 9.25
CA LEU A 936 -3.32 -27.90 10.26
C LEU A 936 -4.25 -27.09 11.16
N GLU A 937 -3.85 -26.95 12.42
CA GLU A 937 -4.50 -26.04 13.35
C GLU A 937 -3.93 -24.63 13.17
N TRP A 938 -4.81 -23.63 13.09
CA TRP A 938 -4.46 -22.23 12.81
C TRP A 938 -4.92 -21.31 13.94
N GLU A 939 -4.12 -20.31 14.24
CA GLU A 939 -4.44 -19.25 15.19
C GLU A 939 -4.13 -17.88 14.61
N GLN A 940 -4.83 -16.85 15.08
CA GLN A 940 -4.57 -15.47 14.65
C GLN A 940 -3.18 -15.05 15.12
N ALA A 941 -2.32 -14.60 14.20
CA ALA A 941 -0.99 -14.14 14.55
C ALA A 941 -1.07 -12.80 15.31
N GLN A 942 -0.35 -12.69 16.42
CA GLN A 942 -0.24 -11.43 17.16
C GLN A 942 0.45 -10.36 16.31
N THR A 943 -0.24 -9.24 16.07
CA THR A 943 0.24 -8.13 15.23
C THR A 943 0.30 -6.81 16.00
N PRO A 944 1.14 -5.85 15.59
CA PRO A 944 1.10 -4.50 16.13
C PRO A 944 -0.29 -3.87 15.91
N THR A 945 -1.00 -3.57 17.00
CA THR A 945 -2.29 -2.87 16.96
C THR A 945 -2.10 -1.44 16.41
N ASN A 946 -2.84 -1.08 15.36
CA ASN A 946 -3.08 0.30 14.90
C ASN A 946 -1.87 1.10 14.37
N GLY A 947 -1.03 0.53 13.50
CA GLY A 947 -0.23 1.32 12.55
C GLY A 947 0.77 2.32 13.14
N ARG A 948 1.13 2.19 14.42
CA ARG A 948 2.24 2.95 15.03
C ARG A 948 3.38 2.00 15.32
N GLU A 949 4.43 2.13 14.51
CA GLU A 949 5.63 1.28 14.48
C GLU A 949 6.53 1.35 15.74
N THR A 950 6.17 2.04 16.83
CA THR A 950 7.21 2.46 17.80
C THR A 950 6.96 2.27 19.30
N GLU A 951 5.83 1.72 19.80
CA GLU A 951 5.55 1.83 21.25
C GLU A 951 5.17 0.54 22.02
N ASN A 952 5.18 -0.66 21.40
CA ASN A 952 4.83 -1.87 22.16
C ASN A 952 5.77 -3.06 21.87
N PRO A 953 6.87 -3.26 22.62
CA PRO A 953 7.73 -4.44 22.46
C PRO A 953 7.01 -5.77 22.80
N ASP A 954 5.88 -5.70 23.50
CA ASP A 954 5.17 -6.88 24.02
C ASP A 954 4.55 -7.75 22.92
N TRP A 955 4.22 -7.21 21.74
CA TRP A 955 3.62 -8.01 20.65
C TRP A 955 4.63 -8.95 20.00
N ALA A 956 5.90 -8.54 19.88
CA ALA A 956 6.96 -9.39 19.33
C ALA A 956 7.24 -10.55 20.30
N GLU A 957 7.25 -10.27 21.60
CA GLU A 957 7.35 -11.31 22.64
C GLU A 957 6.10 -12.22 22.66
N ALA A 958 4.90 -11.68 22.45
CA ALA A 958 3.67 -12.47 22.37
C ALA A 958 3.62 -13.35 21.11
N LEU A 959 4.02 -12.83 19.95
CA LEU A 959 4.15 -13.60 18.70
C LEU A 959 5.23 -14.66 18.84
N HIS A 960 6.37 -14.32 19.46
CA HIS A 960 7.40 -15.29 19.81
C HIS A 960 6.82 -16.38 20.72
N LYS A 961 6.12 -16.03 21.81
CA LYS A 961 5.46 -17.01 22.69
C LYS A 961 4.41 -17.85 21.97
N GLN A 962 3.69 -17.30 21.00
CA GLN A 962 2.71 -18.04 20.19
C GLN A 962 3.39 -19.08 19.29
N ILE A 963 4.50 -18.70 18.66
CA ILE A 963 5.29 -19.56 17.78
C ILE A 963 6.08 -20.62 18.56
N PHE A 964 6.48 -20.30 19.79
CA PHE A 964 7.31 -21.13 20.66
C PHE A 964 6.55 -21.67 21.89
N PHE A 965 5.21 -21.68 21.90
CA PHE A 965 4.45 -22.16 23.06
C PHE A 965 4.78 -23.65 23.31
N GLY A 966 5.34 -23.97 24.48
CA GLY A 966 5.82 -25.31 24.83
C GLY A 966 7.32 -25.57 24.61
N TYR A 967 8.12 -24.59 24.18
CA TYR A 967 9.59 -24.66 24.17
C TYR A 967 10.16 -24.42 25.59
N GLN A 968 9.77 -25.23 26.58
CA GLN A 968 10.45 -25.31 27.87
C GLN A 968 11.37 -26.53 27.85
N GLY A 969 12.56 -26.37 27.27
CA GLY A 969 13.50 -27.48 27.14
C GLY A 969 14.90 -27.02 26.82
N GLY A 970 15.60 -26.47 27.81
CA GLY A 970 16.98 -26.82 28.16
C GLY A 970 18.11 -26.68 27.14
N GLU A 971 17.89 -26.09 25.98
CA GLU A 971 18.97 -25.52 25.17
C GLU A 971 18.73 -24.03 25.19
N ASP A 972 19.59 -23.31 25.93
CA ASP A 972 19.69 -21.86 25.85
C ASP A 972 19.58 -21.47 24.37
N ALA A 973 18.93 -20.33 24.10
CA ALA A 973 19.12 -19.63 22.84
C ALA A 973 20.62 -19.31 22.74
N GLY A 974 21.39 -20.28 22.26
CA GLY A 974 22.68 -20.02 21.67
C GLY A 974 22.44 -18.90 20.68
N GLU A 975 23.33 -17.91 20.70
CA GLU A 975 23.35 -16.89 19.66
C GLU A 975 22.97 -17.56 18.33
N PRO A 976 22.04 -16.95 17.56
CA PRO A 976 21.70 -17.49 16.26
C PRO A 976 23.04 -17.82 15.62
N PRO A 977 23.29 -19.07 15.16
CA PRO A 977 24.55 -19.34 14.48
C PRO A 977 24.63 -18.22 13.46
N GLU A 978 25.68 -17.37 13.57
CA GLU A 978 25.91 -16.22 12.69
C GLU A 978 25.41 -16.69 11.36
N ALA A 979 24.33 -16.05 10.86
CA ALA A 979 23.59 -16.58 9.74
C ALA A 979 24.61 -16.89 8.66
N GLN A 980 25.03 -18.17 8.58
CA GLN A 980 25.64 -18.72 7.42
C GLN A 980 24.44 -18.71 6.53
N GLU A 981 24.32 -17.58 5.83
CA GLU A 981 23.39 -17.30 4.77
C GLU A 981 23.38 -18.57 3.95
N GLN A 982 22.43 -19.46 4.25
CA GLN A 982 22.00 -20.40 3.25
C GLN A 982 21.59 -19.47 2.12
N PRO A 983 22.22 -19.61 0.95
CA PRO A 983 21.89 -18.75 -0.17
C PRO A 983 20.37 -18.73 -0.33
N PRO A 984 19.76 -17.59 -0.69
CA PRO A 984 18.45 -17.63 -1.30
C PRO A 984 18.58 -18.48 -2.57
N SER A 985 18.28 -19.77 -2.45
CA SER A 985 18.33 -20.77 -3.53
C SER A 985 17.30 -20.49 -4.60
#